data_AF-A0A7C2Z9M2-F1
#
_entry.id   AF-A0A7C2Z9M2-F1
#
_cell.length_a   1.000
_cell.length_b   1.000
_cell.length_c   1.000
_cell.angle_alpha   90.00
_cell.angle_beta   90.00
_cell.angle_gamma   90.00
#
_symmetry.space_group_name_H-M   'P 1'
#
loop_
_entity.id
_entity.type
_entity.pdbx_description
1 polymer ?
#
loop_
_entity_poly.entity_id
_entity_poly.type
_entity_poly.pdbx_seq_one_letter_code
_entity_poly.pdbx_strand_id
1 'polypeptide(L)'
;MRHCRAVGVCVTVVAVVCGVALSGRSFEQPNGLPESVSQELIDASSVPKGQLQLVAQWEAEKDFAHNAGRKVDDEDASGKAAWEVRAGEDSPNAHALYGPYADMPAGDYVAFFRIKLLDEPVRDYAVEVDACVEYGRRVLNSLEVADVDLVRGKYVQVPLAFRSPEGKLECRVFWRGNVSLRVDKVMLFRVEGVRPEELIRRAPQPVPSGEPKGLPYRSESRPFPEIFPRSKPPSPHLLVADIRQLPADWQLALITLQGLVNRTKPQLYLLFNETDPFWLDWLKKRGWIKTTEVVSKPQDLLRQFRHVVKGMVIYDPLLPATKNVATMIGSLEDAIAVSPRLAKQLNLPVIADLRDRWRTSAEAYAWAFNNLYGAGDEGRGTRETKLNHHVIACAYPDHIGMRDYFVQHRIFIFWISGPIDGARRGGDPNAEVRLMEKIFAQMPVNIPVMSYPWAGQDVGIGEGAGVTLFSEFGKYLVGSINCSNLSVHSGIPIPKLRQREAPPTPPLRLDKVYYAFIISDGDNLPVLTTYNFPQLWRSPVRGELPLGWTISPSAIMLIPAIADAYYATATPNDCFLGAVSGIGYCYPDHYGKRFREPDRWWVFDEFLRQTANYMERMDLRELWVMGVTKPELIRRYAEKIPNLRALFVDYGRRIIDPSEVTYLTSRRVAVFHAVTGWRLEDTHEERVNRMVKEIRTMTPSTRPAFLHVFVLNWGFDLETLKEVAKRLGDEYVPVRPDHLAQLYRQWMERQKIFIRAPERIPVVAEGFPMAFEVKVLNAEPKTATIKVKVLDGLKGAKVSPSQQRLRESEGAKFLVMGTPVGDRAKINVSGEFVAHEFEISLEKLPSREFVEPLPKGVTLKFVAQFEAESLAHLTGEEVGDAQASGGRVWLARKNRHKVGHMAFGPYSPIDAGRYIALFRLKRLGEGEGIIAIVDSCVGGGTPVTAQRQLRADELPSGQFCLVPLLFSHPGGPIETRVFWTGQEDLAVDCVMMWQIVETH
;
A
#
# COMPACT_ATOMS: atom_id res chain seq x y z
N MET A 1 -63.79 29.16 42.53
CA MET A 1 -64.06 28.20 43.62
C MET A 1 -62.93 27.17 43.60
N ARG A 2 -61.93 27.32 44.48
CA ARG A 2 -61.61 26.50 45.68
C ARG A 2 -61.04 25.11 45.31
N HIS A 3 -59.91 24.59 45.80
CA HIS A 3 -58.89 25.00 46.78
C HIS A 3 -57.69 24.00 46.72
N CYS A 4 -56.50 24.49 47.06
CA CYS A 4 -55.35 23.81 47.72
C CYS A 4 -54.67 22.57 47.09
N ARG A 5 -53.39 22.70 46.73
CA ARG A 5 -52.24 22.64 47.66
C ARG A 5 -50.95 23.16 46.99
N ALA A 6 -50.32 24.12 47.67
CA ALA A 6 -48.95 24.55 47.46
C ALA A 6 -48.05 23.81 48.45
N VAL A 7 -46.86 23.41 48.01
CA VAL A 7 -45.66 23.30 48.86
C VAL A 7 -44.53 23.94 48.08
N GLY A 8 -44.10 25.12 48.53
CA GLY A 8 -42.86 25.72 48.11
C GLY A 8 -41.70 25.09 48.88
N VAL A 9 -40.58 24.86 48.19
CA VAL A 9 -39.28 24.70 48.83
C VAL A 9 -38.30 25.60 48.08
N CYS A 10 -37.73 26.53 48.82
CA CYS A 10 -36.59 27.34 48.44
C CYS A 10 -35.45 26.45 47.92
N VAL A 11 -35.00 26.67 46.69
CA VAL A 11 -33.71 26.14 46.24
C VAL A 11 -32.67 27.21 46.53
N THR A 12 -32.01 27.03 47.67
CA THR A 12 -30.78 27.73 48.03
C THR A 12 -29.73 27.51 46.95
N VAL A 13 -29.26 28.59 46.33
CA VAL A 13 -28.07 28.62 45.48
C VAL A 13 -26.88 28.31 46.38
N VAL A 14 -26.46 27.04 46.40
CA VAL A 14 -25.15 26.66 46.94
C VAL A 14 -24.15 26.80 45.80
N ALA A 15 -23.42 27.91 45.81
CA ALA A 15 -22.15 28.01 45.11
C ALA A 15 -21.20 26.96 45.71
N VAL A 16 -21.05 25.82 45.03
CA VAL A 16 -19.98 24.88 45.34
C VAL A 16 -18.71 25.45 44.74
N VAL A 17 -18.00 26.24 45.56
CA VAL A 17 -16.57 26.49 45.41
C VAL A 17 -15.88 25.15 45.65
N CYS A 18 -15.66 24.36 44.59
CA CYS A 18 -14.71 23.26 44.65
C CYS A 18 -13.29 23.83 44.64
N GLY A 19 -12.85 24.29 45.81
CA GLY A 19 -11.43 24.28 46.13
C GLY A 19 -10.98 22.81 46.14
N VAL A 20 -10.30 22.38 45.09
CA VAL A 20 -9.56 21.13 45.12
C VAL A 20 -8.35 21.37 46.00
N ALA A 21 -8.50 21.03 47.28
CA ALA A 21 -7.37 20.70 48.11
C ALA A 21 -6.58 19.59 47.39
N LEU A 22 -5.29 19.83 47.19
CA LEU A 22 -4.28 18.87 46.79
C LEU A 22 -4.25 17.72 47.81
N SER A 23 -5.18 16.77 47.70
CA SER A 23 -5.04 15.46 48.32
C SER A 23 -4.19 14.62 47.38
N GLY A 24 -2.97 14.32 47.83
CA GLY A 24 -2.00 13.54 47.10
C GLY A 24 -2.59 12.19 46.66
N ARG A 25 -2.96 12.10 45.38
CA ARG A 25 -2.85 10.83 44.68
C ARG A 25 -1.37 10.67 44.38
N SER A 26 -0.70 9.84 45.16
CA SER A 26 0.60 9.29 44.80
C SER A 26 0.42 8.51 43.49
N PHE A 27 0.67 9.18 42.37
CA PHE A 27 1.00 8.46 41.14
C PHE A 27 2.30 7.72 41.44
N GLU A 28 2.37 6.43 41.13
CA GLU A 28 3.65 5.72 41.13
C GLU A 28 4.60 6.51 40.21
N GLN A 29 5.66 7.07 40.78
CA GLN A 29 6.69 7.73 39.99
C GLN A 29 7.27 6.70 39.00
N PRO A 30 7.42 7.04 37.71
CA PRO A 30 8.14 6.18 36.77
C PRO A 30 9.53 5.89 37.35
N ASN A 31 9.88 4.60 37.48
CA ASN A 31 11.13 4.18 38.12
C ASN A 31 12.34 4.83 37.44
N GLY A 32 13.07 5.66 38.18
CA GLY A 32 14.28 6.34 37.70
C GLY A 32 14.09 7.77 37.14
N LEU A 33 12.88 8.32 37.16
CA LEU A 33 12.63 9.72 36.77
C LEU A 33 12.93 10.69 37.94
N PRO A 34 13.77 11.74 37.76
CA PRO A 34 14.02 12.72 38.80
C PRO A 34 12.76 13.50 39.20
N GLU A 35 12.67 13.91 40.47
CA GLU A 35 11.50 14.61 40.99
C GLU A 35 11.23 15.94 40.25
N SER A 36 12.30 16.67 39.88
CA SER A 36 12.23 17.90 39.10
C SER A 36 11.57 17.74 37.73
N VAL A 37 11.74 16.58 37.08
CA VAL A 37 11.06 16.27 35.82
C VAL A 37 9.61 15.86 36.10
N SER A 38 9.39 15.04 37.13
CA SER A 38 8.07 14.53 37.48
C SER A 38 7.06 15.62 37.87
N GLN A 39 7.50 16.69 38.54
CA GLN A 39 6.64 17.79 38.99
C GLN A 39 6.19 18.70 37.84
N GLU A 40 6.90 18.70 36.72
CA GLU A 40 6.61 19.51 35.53
C GLU A 40 5.88 18.72 34.43
N LEU A 41 5.55 17.44 34.67
CA LEU A 41 4.75 16.64 33.74
C LEU A 41 3.27 16.99 33.86
N ILE A 42 2.63 17.27 32.73
CA ILE A 42 1.18 17.49 32.67
C ILE A 42 0.42 16.16 32.67
N ASP A 43 0.94 15.15 31.98
CA ASP A 43 0.33 13.82 31.88
C ASP A 43 1.38 12.73 32.10
N ALA A 44 1.45 12.17 33.31
CA ALA A 44 2.37 11.08 33.64
C ALA A 44 2.14 9.81 32.80
N SER A 45 0.95 9.63 32.21
CA SER A 45 0.65 8.47 31.35
C SER A 45 1.34 8.52 29.98
N SER A 46 1.88 9.69 29.60
CA SER A 46 2.66 9.89 28.38
C SER A 46 4.11 9.40 28.49
N VAL A 47 4.56 9.03 29.70
CA VAL A 47 5.89 8.50 29.95
C VAL A 47 5.87 6.96 29.91
N PRO A 48 6.79 6.30 29.18
CA PRO A 48 6.89 4.84 29.18
C PRO A 48 7.11 4.28 30.60
N LYS A 49 6.46 3.15 30.91
CA LYS A 49 6.49 2.53 32.26
C LYS A 49 7.78 1.74 32.58
N GLY A 50 8.83 1.91 31.78
CA GLY A 50 10.11 1.23 31.95
C GLY A 50 10.98 1.81 33.04
N GLN A 51 12.12 1.17 33.27
CA GLN A 51 13.20 1.77 34.05
C GLN A 51 13.88 2.85 33.20
N LEU A 52 13.89 4.09 33.71
CA LEU A 52 14.47 5.24 33.05
C LEU A 52 15.88 5.51 33.58
N GLN A 53 16.85 5.57 32.67
CA GLN A 53 18.23 5.95 32.98
C GLN A 53 18.60 7.21 32.21
N LEU A 54 18.97 8.28 32.91
CA LEU A 54 19.46 9.51 32.27
C LEU A 54 20.73 9.21 31.47
N VAL A 55 20.73 9.55 30.18
CA VAL A 55 21.88 9.35 29.29
C VAL A 55 22.48 10.66 28.79
N ALA A 56 21.68 11.72 28.65
CA ALA A 56 22.17 13.03 28.21
C ALA A 56 21.25 14.18 28.64
N GLN A 57 21.82 15.38 28.70
CA GLN A 57 21.11 16.65 28.88
C GLN A 57 21.77 17.70 27.97
N TRP A 58 20.95 18.49 27.28
CA TRP A 58 21.39 19.53 26.36
C TRP A 58 20.61 20.82 26.58
N GLU A 59 21.31 21.93 26.80
CA GLU A 59 20.72 23.26 27.00
C GLU A 59 20.35 23.88 25.64
N ALA A 60 19.15 24.44 25.54
CA ALA A 60 18.59 24.93 24.28
C ALA A 60 19.49 25.96 23.62
N GLU A 61 19.96 26.94 24.38
CA GLU A 61 20.71 28.10 23.89
C GLU A 61 22.21 27.85 23.66
N LYS A 62 22.68 26.64 23.95
CA LYS A 62 24.10 26.28 23.89
C LYS A 62 24.38 25.10 22.95
N ASP A 63 23.60 24.02 23.08
CA ASP A 63 23.91 22.74 22.47
C ASP A 63 23.12 22.52 21.16
N PHE A 64 22.11 23.35 20.87
CA PHE A 64 21.30 23.28 19.67
C PHE A 64 21.62 24.41 18.69
N ALA A 65 21.27 24.17 17.42
CA ALA A 65 21.18 25.20 16.40
C ALA A 65 19.72 25.68 16.26
N HIS A 66 19.56 26.86 15.65
CA HIS A 66 18.30 27.58 15.63
C HIS A 66 18.06 28.24 14.27
N ASN A 67 16.82 28.17 13.77
CA ASN A 67 16.40 28.88 12.56
C ASN A 67 15.50 30.08 12.88
N ALA A 68 15.04 30.22 14.12
CA ALA A 68 14.24 31.34 14.60
C ALA A 68 14.42 31.52 16.11
N GLY A 69 14.17 32.72 16.61
CA GLY A 69 14.26 33.05 18.03
C GLY A 69 15.63 33.58 18.46
N ARG A 70 15.78 33.74 19.78
CA ARG A 70 17.00 34.29 20.39
C ARG A 70 17.19 33.77 21.82
N LYS A 71 18.45 33.76 22.28
CA LYS A 71 18.78 33.53 23.69
C LYS A 71 18.26 34.68 24.56
N VAL A 72 17.63 34.36 25.68
CA VAL A 72 17.15 35.31 26.69
C VAL A 72 17.52 34.84 28.10
N ASP A 73 17.62 35.78 29.03
CA ASP A 73 17.72 35.47 30.46
C ASP A 73 16.35 35.03 30.99
N ASP A 74 16.33 33.92 31.75
CA ASP A 74 15.13 33.37 32.38
C ASP A 74 15.50 32.71 33.71
N GLU A 75 15.11 33.32 34.83
CA GLU A 75 15.45 32.82 36.18
C GLU A 75 14.86 31.43 36.48
N ASP A 76 13.81 30.98 35.78
CA ASP A 76 13.23 29.65 35.96
C ASP A 76 13.89 28.58 35.07
N ALA A 77 14.79 28.98 34.17
CA ALA A 77 15.51 28.11 33.24
C ALA A 77 16.80 27.54 33.87
N SER A 78 17.23 26.38 33.40
CA SER A 78 18.53 25.80 33.74
C SER A 78 19.63 26.78 33.31
N GLY A 79 20.62 27.04 34.18
CA GLY A 79 21.67 28.01 33.83
C GLY A 79 21.20 29.46 33.64
N LYS A 80 19.96 29.79 34.03
CA LYS A 80 19.32 31.11 33.92
C LYS A 80 19.16 31.65 32.50
N ALA A 81 19.17 30.78 31.50
CA ALA A 81 18.98 31.16 30.11
C ALA A 81 18.05 30.19 29.38
N ALA A 82 17.31 30.70 28.40
CA ALA A 82 16.45 29.89 27.54
C ALA A 82 16.47 30.40 26.10
N TRP A 83 15.99 29.58 25.18
CA TRP A 83 15.75 30.00 23.79
C TRP A 83 14.30 30.46 23.61
N GLU A 84 14.09 31.71 23.21
CA GLU A 84 12.78 32.33 23.07
C GLU A 84 12.39 32.54 21.60
N VAL A 85 11.15 32.19 21.26
CA VAL A 85 10.49 32.53 19.99
C VAL A 85 9.23 33.36 20.27
N ARG A 86 9.05 34.47 19.55
CA ARG A 86 7.97 35.45 19.75
C ARG A 86 7.01 35.49 18.57
N ALA A 87 5.74 35.17 18.82
CA ALA A 87 4.70 35.24 17.81
C ALA A 87 4.50 36.70 17.34
N GLY A 88 4.59 36.91 16.02
CA GLY A 88 4.49 38.24 15.42
C GLY A 88 5.81 39.00 15.31
N GLU A 89 6.90 38.51 15.90
CA GLU A 89 8.25 39.06 15.74
C GLU A 89 9.16 38.11 14.96
N ASP A 90 9.22 36.84 15.36
CA ASP A 90 10.06 35.83 14.75
C ASP A 90 9.36 35.15 13.55
N SER A 91 10.15 34.61 12.62
CA SER A 91 9.61 33.91 11.44
C SER A 91 8.92 32.60 11.87
N PRO A 92 7.61 32.42 11.58
CA PRO A 92 6.87 31.23 11.97
C PRO A 92 7.26 30.02 11.12
N ASN A 93 6.88 28.80 11.56
CA ASN A 93 7.16 27.53 10.86
C ASN A 93 8.66 27.28 10.66
N ALA A 94 9.43 27.53 11.71
CA ALA A 94 10.86 27.32 11.75
C ALA A 94 11.23 26.44 12.95
N HIS A 95 12.35 25.73 12.83
CA HIS A 95 12.92 25.03 13.98
C HIS A 95 13.44 26.05 14.99
N ALA A 96 12.71 26.16 16.11
CA ALA A 96 13.19 26.88 17.27
C ALA A 96 14.46 26.20 17.78
N LEU A 97 14.50 24.86 17.81
CA LEU A 97 15.67 24.04 18.13
C LEU A 97 15.83 22.92 17.08
N TYR A 98 17.08 22.63 16.70
CA TYR A 98 17.47 21.40 16.00
C TYR A 98 18.94 21.03 16.33
N GLY A 99 19.27 19.74 16.42
CA GLY A 99 20.55 19.24 16.95
C GLY A 99 20.34 18.25 18.11
N PRO A 100 21.34 17.93 18.94
CA PRO A 100 22.75 18.29 18.85
C PRO A 100 23.58 17.33 17.97
N TYR A 101 22.94 16.38 17.27
CA TYR A 101 23.62 15.33 16.49
C TYR A 101 24.46 14.37 17.34
N ALA A 102 23.92 13.97 18.49
CA ALA A 102 24.60 13.11 19.46
C ALA A 102 24.70 11.66 18.96
N ASP A 103 25.89 11.07 19.05
CA ASP A 103 26.09 9.65 18.74
C ASP A 103 25.42 8.78 19.82
N MET A 104 24.37 8.06 19.43
CA MET A 104 23.58 7.24 20.34
C MET A 104 23.60 5.77 19.90
N PRO A 105 23.80 4.81 20.82
CA PRO A 105 23.65 3.39 20.50
C PRO A 105 22.18 3.07 20.21
N ALA A 106 21.95 1.99 19.47
CA ALA A 106 20.61 1.47 19.27
C ALA A 106 19.90 1.19 20.61
N GLY A 107 18.62 1.52 20.68
CA GLY A 107 17.84 1.35 21.90
C GLY A 107 16.53 2.12 21.92
N ASP A 108 15.82 1.97 23.03
CA ASP A 108 14.56 2.65 23.30
C ASP A 108 14.83 3.84 24.23
N TYR A 109 14.29 5.00 23.87
CA TYR A 109 14.57 6.27 24.53
C TYR A 109 13.30 7.09 24.74
N VAL A 110 13.36 8.02 25.69
CA VAL A 110 12.39 9.10 25.84
C VAL A 110 13.13 10.43 26.01
N ALA A 111 12.83 11.39 25.14
CA ALA A 111 13.31 12.77 25.24
C ALA A 111 12.25 13.63 25.94
N PHE A 112 12.64 14.38 26.96
CA PHE A 112 11.80 15.36 27.63
C PHE A 112 12.21 16.76 27.18
N PHE A 113 11.32 17.42 26.44
CA PHE A 113 11.49 18.80 26.01
C PHE A 113 10.87 19.72 27.07
N ARG A 114 11.68 20.58 27.69
CA ARG A 114 11.19 21.52 28.71
C ARG A 114 10.78 22.85 28.06
N ILE A 115 9.48 23.11 27.99
CA ILE A 115 8.89 24.22 27.22
C ILE A 115 8.00 25.09 28.13
N LYS A 116 8.05 26.41 27.98
CA LYS A 116 7.23 27.40 28.68
C LYS A 116 6.42 28.20 27.68
N LEU A 117 5.11 28.29 27.89
CA LEU A 117 4.23 29.17 27.12
C LEU A 117 4.27 30.59 27.69
N LEU A 118 4.37 31.60 26.83
CA LEU A 118 4.41 33.01 27.25
C LEU A 118 3.06 33.72 27.05
N ASP A 119 2.35 33.36 26.00
CA ASP A 119 1.09 34.00 25.61
C ASP A 119 -0.14 33.28 26.20
N GLU A 120 -1.31 33.92 26.07
CA GLU A 120 -2.58 33.23 26.26
C GLU A 120 -2.79 32.19 25.15
N PRO A 121 -3.24 30.95 25.47
CA PRO A 121 -3.55 29.96 24.46
C PRO A 121 -4.55 30.48 23.42
N VAL A 122 -4.21 30.32 22.14
CA VAL A 122 -5.09 30.58 21.00
C VAL A 122 -5.82 29.34 20.52
N ARG A 123 -5.59 28.20 21.18
CA ARG A 123 -6.20 26.89 20.96
C ARG A 123 -5.82 26.30 19.61
N ASP A 124 -4.52 26.06 19.47
CA ASP A 124 -3.88 25.55 18.26
C ASP A 124 -2.58 24.81 18.64
N TYR A 125 -2.00 24.06 17.71
CA TYR A 125 -0.72 23.39 17.94
C TYR A 125 0.41 24.42 18.01
N ALA A 126 1.10 24.51 19.14
CA ALA A 126 2.17 25.47 19.36
C ALA A 126 3.48 25.00 18.71
N VAL A 127 3.81 23.73 18.88
CA VAL A 127 5.02 23.09 18.37
C VAL A 127 4.75 21.68 17.89
N GLU A 128 5.59 21.20 16.99
CA GLU A 128 5.82 19.77 16.78
C GLU A 128 7.22 19.46 17.33
N VAL A 129 7.29 18.51 18.26
CA VAL A 129 8.56 17.97 18.75
C VAL A 129 8.83 16.65 18.08
N ASP A 130 10.07 16.42 17.64
CA ASP A 130 10.45 15.16 17.02
C ASP A 130 11.86 14.71 17.38
N ALA A 131 12.09 13.42 17.19
CA ALA A 131 13.40 12.80 17.26
C ALA A 131 13.69 12.17 15.90
N CYS A 132 14.86 12.42 15.34
CA CYS A 132 15.25 11.93 14.02
C CYS A 132 16.73 11.53 13.97
N VAL A 133 17.09 10.78 12.94
CA VAL A 133 18.46 10.42 12.58
C VAL A 133 18.72 10.76 11.11
N GLU A 134 19.96 10.57 10.66
CA GLU A 134 20.37 10.83 9.28
C GLU A 134 20.14 12.30 8.87
N TYR A 135 20.40 13.24 9.78
CA TYR A 135 20.24 14.68 9.56
C TYR A 135 18.81 15.05 9.17
N GLY A 136 17.83 14.59 9.96
CA GLY A 136 16.42 14.86 9.75
C GLY A 136 15.74 14.05 8.64
N ARG A 137 16.47 13.17 7.92
CA ARG A 137 15.88 12.34 6.85
C ARG A 137 14.98 11.24 7.38
N ARG A 138 15.27 10.72 8.57
CA ARG A 138 14.51 9.64 9.20
C ARG A 138 13.99 10.08 10.57
N VAL A 139 12.73 10.53 10.60
CA VAL A 139 12.01 10.80 11.85
C VAL A 139 11.68 9.47 12.54
N LEU A 140 12.10 9.33 13.79
CA LEU A 140 11.87 8.16 14.64
C LEU A 140 10.49 8.21 15.30
N ASN A 141 10.08 9.40 15.75
CA ASN A 141 8.73 9.72 16.23
C ASN A 141 8.53 11.25 16.25
N SER A 142 7.28 11.72 16.21
CA SER A 142 6.93 13.13 16.46
C SER A 142 5.64 13.28 17.26
N LEU A 143 5.51 14.40 17.95
CA LEU A 143 4.35 14.76 18.76
C LEU A 143 4.00 16.23 18.53
N GLU A 144 2.75 16.48 18.15
CA GLU A 144 2.21 17.84 18.10
C GLU A 144 1.69 18.24 19.49
N VAL A 145 2.16 19.38 19.99
CA VAL A 145 1.83 19.88 21.33
C VAL A 145 0.92 21.09 21.19
N ALA A 146 -0.28 21.00 21.76
CA ALA A 146 -1.20 22.13 21.76
C ALA A 146 -0.73 23.19 22.75
N ASP A 147 -1.01 24.46 22.46
CA ASP A 147 -0.79 25.55 23.42
C ASP A 147 -1.58 25.36 24.73
N VAL A 148 -2.77 24.75 24.65
CA VAL A 148 -3.57 24.38 25.82
C VAL A 148 -2.98 23.23 26.64
N ASP A 149 -2.03 22.48 26.05
CA ASP A 149 -1.23 21.47 26.74
C ASP A 149 0.07 22.07 27.29
N LEU A 150 0.22 23.40 27.30
CA LEU A 150 1.32 24.11 27.95
C LEU A 150 0.77 25.03 29.04
N VAL A 151 1.61 25.38 30.02
CA VAL A 151 1.22 26.26 31.12
C VAL A 151 1.83 27.64 30.93
N ARG A 152 0.98 28.67 30.87
CA ARG A 152 1.43 30.06 30.76
C ARG A 152 2.34 30.43 31.94
N GLY A 153 3.53 30.93 31.63
CA GLY A 153 4.52 31.40 32.60
C GLY A 153 5.26 30.31 33.37
N LYS A 154 5.02 29.02 33.10
CA LYS A 154 5.70 27.90 33.75
C LYS A 154 6.28 26.92 32.74
N TYR A 155 7.44 26.35 33.06
CA TYR A 155 7.99 25.25 32.29
C TYR A 155 7.20 23.96 32.52
N VAL A 156 7.02 23.20 31.46
CA VAL A 156 6.44 21.85 31.48
C VAL A 156 7.32 20.91 30.69
N GLN A 157 7.28 19.63 31.04
CA GLN A 157 8.04 18.58 30.39
C GLN A 157 7.15 17.88 29.36
N VAL A 158 7.57 17.91 28.10
CA VAL A 158 6.91 17.20 26.99
C VAL A 158 7.72 15.95 26.66
N PRO A 159 7.26 14.74 27.06
CA PRO A 159 7.95 13.51 26.73
C PRO A 159 7.67 13.05 25.28
N LEU A 160 8.71 12.59 24.59
CA LEU A 160 8.64 11.95 23.29
C LEU A 160 9.44 10.65 23.34
N ALA A 161 8.74 9.53 23.36
CA ALA A 161 9.35 8.20 23.31
C ALA A 161 9.62 7.76 21.87
N PHE A 162 10.76 7.12 21.62
CA PHE A 162 11.15 6.66 20.28
C PHE A 162 12.18 5.53 20.35
N ARG A 163 12.30 4.78 19.25
CA ARG A 163 13.34 3.77 19.06
C ARG A 163 14.42 4.30 18.13
N SER A 164 15.67 4.29 18.56
CA SER A 164 16.82 4.68 17.76
C SER A 164 17.52 3.46 17.16
N PRO A 165 17.81 3.42 15.84
CA PRO A 165 18.49 2.32 15.16
C PRO A 165 20.03 2.36 15.27
N GLU A 166 20.60 3.18 16.16
CA GLU A 166 22.01 3.64 16.18
C GLU A 166 22.26 4.79 15.18
N GLY A 167 23.02 5.80 15.61
CA GLY A 167 23.43 6.93 14.77
C GLY A 167 23.36 8.28 15.48
N LYS A 168 23.54 9.36 14.70
CA LYS A 168 23.47 10.73 15.19
C LYS A 168 22.02 11.15 15.43
N LEU A 169 21.61 11.14 16.69
CA LEU A 169 20.31 11.57 17.15
C LEU A 169 20.20 13.11 17.08
N GLU A 170 19.09 13.54 16.50
CA GLU A 170 18.65 14.92 16.46
C GLU A 170 17.28 15.02 17.14
N CYS A 171 17.15 15.94 18.10
CA CYS A 171 15.90 16.32 18.76
C CYS A 171 15.52 17.71 18.27
N ARG A 172 14.28 17.89 17.81
CA ARG A 172 13.84 19.13 17.16
C ARG A 172 12.59 19.68 17.81
N VAL A 173 12.49 21.00 17.84
CA VAL A 173 11.28 21.75 18.20
C VAL A 173 10.91 22.63 17.01
N PHE A 174 9.94 22.20 16.23
CA PHE A 174 9.38 22.97 15.12
C PHE A 174 8.27 23.89 15.63
N TRP A 175 8.48 25.19 15.56
CA TRP A 175 7.55 26.19 16.08
C TRP A 175 6.58 26.69 15.01
N ARG A 176 5.28 26.60 15.28
CA ARG A 176 4.22 26.95 14.32
C ARG A 176 3.98 28.46 14.19
N GLY A 177 4.44 29.27 15.16
CA GLY A 177 4.35 30.74 15.06
C GLY A 177 3.07 31.40 15.57
N ASN A 178 2.20 30.63 16.22
CA ASN A 178 0.88 31.08 16.68
C ASN A 178 0.85 31.55 18.14
N VAL A 179 1.82 31.13 18.95
CA VAL A 179 2.04 31.57 20.34
C VAL A 179 3.55 31.71 20.62
N SER A 180 3.92 32.59 21.53
CA SER A 180 5.30 32.79 21.98
C SER A 180 5.69 31.77 23.04
N LEU A 181 6.91 31.24 22.95
CA LEU A 181 7.40 30.13 23.77
C LEU A 181 8.85 30.37 24.19
N ARG A 182 9.24 29.72 25.30
CA ARG A 182 10.65 29.46 25.65
C ARG A 182 10.90 27.97 25.70
N VAL A 183 12.08 27.57 25.25
CA VAL A 183 12.58 26.20 25.38
C VAL A 183 13.85 26.27 26.22
N ASP A 184 13.90 25.50 27.30
CA ASP A 184 15.01 25.49 28.24
C ASP A 184 16.05 24.43 27.85
N LYS A 185 15.63 23.15 27.84
CA LYS A 185 16.54 22.04 27.58
C LYS A 185 15.82 20.79 27.11
N VAL A 186 16.60 19.84 26.60
CA VAL A 186 16.17 18.48 26.29
C VAL A 186 16.94 17.48 27.14
N MET A 187 16.22 16.65 27.90
CA MET A 187 16.82 15.54 28.67
C MET A 187 16.48 14.21 28.01
N LEU A 188 17.46 13.35 27.82
CA LEU A 188 17.29 12.05 27.20
C LEU A 188 17.48 10.94 28.23
N PHE A 189 16.52 10.02 28.26
CA PHE A 189 16.57 8.82 29.09
C PHE A 189 16.53 7.58 28.20
N ARG A 190 17.36 6.58 28.52
CA ARG A 190 17.21 5.21 28.01
C ARG A 190 16.10 4.52 28.79
N VAL A 191 15.26 3.78 28.06
CA VAL A 191 14.12 3.04 28.62
C VAL A 191 14.45 1.55 28.59
N GLU A 192 14.47 0.90 29.76
CA GLU A 192 14.71 -0.54 29.88
C GLU A 192 13.48 -1.27 30.41
N GLY A 193 13.32 -2.54 30.01
CA GLY A 193 12.22 -3.40 30.47
C GLY A 193 10.84 -3.11 29.86
N VAL A 194 10.76 -2.32 28.80
CA VAL A 194 9.51 -2.01 28.08
C VAL A 194 9.38 -2.83 26.82
N ARG A 195 8.16 -3.33 26.54
CA ARG A 195 7.87 -3.99 25.26
C ARG A 195 7.86 -2.94 24.14
N PRO A 196 8.36 -3.25 22.94
CA PRO A 196 8.38 -2.32 21.81
C PRO A 196 7.04 -1.63 21.53
N GLU A 197 5.93 -2.35 21.72
CA GLU A 197 4.58 -1.87 21.41
C GLU A 197 4.03 -0.90 22.46
N GLU A 198 4.64 -0.86 23.66
CA GLU A 198 4.24 0.00 24.77
C GLU A 198 5.02 1.31 24.83
N LEU A 199 6.08 1.44 24.01
CA LEU A 199 6.95 2.61 24.00
C LEU A 199 6.23 3.85 23.45
N ILE A 200 5.46 3.69 22.37
CA ILE A 200 4.73 4.77 21.71
C ILE A 200 3.23 4.52 21.87
N ARG A 201 2.49 5.52 22.35
CA ARG A 201 1.03 5.43 22.50
C ARG A 201 0.39 5.13 21.14
N ARG A 202 -0.37 4.05 21.07
CA ARG A 202 -1.02 3.55 19.86
C ARG A 202 -2.48 3.21 20.15
N ALA A 203 -3.39 3.64 19.28
CA ALA A 203 -4.74 3.11 19.22
C ALA A 203 -4.70 1.73 18.53
N PRO A 204 -5.74 0.88 18.74
CA PRO A 204 -5.87 -0.35 17.96
C PRO A 204 -5.91 -0.04 16.47
N GLN A 205 -5.31 -0.93 15.65
CA GLN A 205 -5.53 -0.89 14.21
C GLN A 205 -7.04 -0.97 13.92
N PRO A 206 -7.59 -0.12 13.01
CA PRO A 206 -9.01 -0.17 12.67
C PRO A 206 -9.37 -1.53 12.06
N VAL A 207 -10.46 -2.13 12.55
CA VAL A 207 -10.97 -3.41 12.05
C VAL A 207 -12.35 -3.18 11.42
N PRO A 208 -12.48 -3.27 10.08
CA PRO A 208 -13.79 -3.29 9.43
C PRO A 208 -14.68 -4.39 10.02
N SER A 209 -15.96 -4.09 10.25
CA SER A 209 -16.87 -5.06 10.89
C SER A 209 -17.27 -6.22 9.97
N GLY A 210 -17.08 -6.05 8.66
CA GLY A 210 -17.60 -7.00 7.67
C GLY A 210 -19.08 -6.78 7.36
N GLU A 211 -19.76 -5.86 8.05
CA GLU A 211 -21.16 -5.48 7.83
C GLU A 211 -21.30 -4.06 7.25
N PRO A 212 -22.41 -3.73 6.56
CA PRO A 212 -23.48 -4.64 6.14
C PRO A 212 -23.04 -5.59 5.01
N LYS A 213 -23.74 -6.72 4.89
CA LYS A 213 -23.66 -7.67 3.76
C LYS A 213 -24.99 -7.72 3.01
N GLY A 214 -24.96 -8.32 1.81
CA GLY A 214 -26.15 -8.55 1.00
C GLY A 214 -26.76 -7.27 0.43
N LEU A 215 -25.94 -6.22 0.24
CA LEU A 215 -26.38 -4.97 -0.35
C LEU A 215 -26.95 -5.21 -1.76
N PRO A 216 -28.08 -4.56 -2.13
CA PRO A 216 -28.54 -4.55 -3.50
C PRO A 216 -27.67 -3.64 -4.36
N TYR A 217 -27.62 -3.89 -5.67
CA TYR A 217 -27.04 -2.95 -6.61
C TYR A 217 -27.75 -1.59 -6.51
N ARG A 218 -26.98 -0.51 -6.25
CA ARG A 218 -27.49 0.87 -6.21
C ARG A 218 -26.62 1.77 -7.09
N SER A 219 -27.23 2.35 -8.11
CA SER A 219 -26.60 3.33 -8.99
C SER A 219 -27.48 4.57 -9.11
N GLU A 220 -26.87 5.71 -9.37
CA GLU A 220 -27.52 7.00 -9.54
C GLU A 220 -27.07 7.60 -10.89
N SER A 221 -27.94 8.37 -11.55
CA SER A 221 -27.55 9.07 -12.77
C SER A 221 -26.52 10.15 -12.45
N ARG A 222 -25.41 10.18 -13.19
CA ARG A 222 -24.38 11.23 -13.02
C ARG A 222 -24.88 12.56 -13.59
N PRO A 223 -24.69 13.69 -12.89
CA PRO A 223 -25.04 15.02 -13.41
C PRO A 223 -24.01 15.57 -14.41
N PHE A 224 -22.96 14.79 -14.71
CA PHE A 224 -21.90 15.11 -15.67
C PHE A 224 -21.55 13.85 -16.49
N PRO A 225 -21.03 14.00 -17.72
CA PRO A 225 -20.91 12.89 -18.67
C PRO A 225 -19.77 11.91 -18.36
N GLU A 226 -18.76 12.34 -17.60
CA GLU A 226 -17.57 11.54 -17.28
C GLU A 226 -17.62 10.99 -15.85
N ILE A 227 -16.61 10.22 -15.43
CA ILE A 227 -16.54 9.65 -14.07
C ILE A 227 -16.21 10.72 -13.04
N PHE A 228 -15.30 11.62 -13.42
CA PHE A 228 -14.96 12.80 -12.62
C PHE A 228 -15.67 14.02 -13.19
N PRO A 229 -16.17 14.94 -12.34
CA PRO A 229 -16.57 16.25 -12.80
C PRO A 229 -15.35 17.00 -13.33
N ARG A 230 -15.51 17.80 -14.37
CA ARG A 230 -14.39 18.55 -14.96
C ARG A 230 -14.58 20.03 -14.84
N SER A 231 -13.48 20.73 -14.64
CA SER A 231 -13.44 22.18 -14.78
C SER A 231 -13.81 22.58 -16.21
N LYS A 232 -14.28 23.81 -16.39
CA LYS A 232 -14.29 24.43 -17.72
C LYS A 232 -12.85 24.64 -18.20
N PRO A 233 -12.61 24.78 -19.52
CA PRO A 233 -11.29 25.15 -20.02
C PRO A 233 -10.74 26.40 -19.31
N PRO A 234 -9.44 26.41 -18.95
CA PRO A 234 -8.85 27.53 -18.24
C PRO A 234 -8.88 28.80 -19.08
N SER A 235 -8.82 29.94 -18.40
CA SER A 235 -8.60 31.23 -19.01
C SER A 235 -7.28 31.23 -19.81
N PRO A 236 -7.24 31.86 -21.00
CA PRO A 236 -5.98 32.07 -21.71
C PRO A 236 -4.94 32.88 -20.92
N HIS A 237 -5.37 33.55 -19.85
CA HIS A 237 -4.53 34.27 -18.92
C HIS A 237 -4.72 33.70 -17.51
N LEU A 238 -3.65 33.23 -16.86
CA LEU A 238 -3.67 32.75 -15.47
C LEU A 238 -2.92 33.71 -14.55
N LEU A 239 -3.52 34.01 -13.40
CA LEU A 239 -2.81 34.54 -12.25
C LEU A 239 -2.06 33.39 -11.58
N VAL A 240 -0.79 33.63 -11.24
CA VAL A 240 0.11 32.65 -10.66
C VAL A 240 0.64 33.18 -9.33
N ALA A 241 0.49 32.43 -8.25
CA ALA A 241 1.04 32.82 -6.95
C ALA A 241 1.83 31.66 -6.33
N ASP A 242 3.02 31.97 -5.81
CA ASP A 242 3.85 31.00 -5.10
C ASP A 242 3.47 30.96 -3.62
N ILE A 243 2.93 29.84 -3.17
CA ILE A 243 2.47 29.67 -1.78
C ILE A 243 3.39 28.74 -0.97
N ARG A 244 4.46 28.20 -1.57
CA ARG A 244 5.36 27.21 -0.93
C ARG A 244 5.96 27.71 0.37
N GLN A 245 6.30 28.99 0.41
CA GLN A 245 6.93 29.64 1.56
C GLN A 245 5.93 30.19 2.59
N LEU A 246 4.61 30.04 2.35
CA LEU A 246 3.60 30.49 3.29
C LEU A 246 3.35 29.44 4.38
N PRO A 247 2.93 29.88 5.58
CA PRO A 247 2.38 28.99 6.60
C PRO A 247 1.27 28.06 6.06
N ALA A 248 1.21 26.83 6.57
CA ALA A 248 0.26 25.82 6.11
C ALA A 248 -1.22 26.26 6.17
N ASP A 249 -1.60 27.09 7.15
CA ASP A 249 -2.96 27.62 7.25
C ASP A 249 -3.26 28.70 6.19
N TRP A 250 -2.28 29.52 5.81
CA TRP A 250 -2.35 30.39 4.63
C TRP A 250 -2.42 29.60 3.33
N GLN A 251 -1.64 28.52 3.19
CA GLN A 251 -1.72 27.63 2.04
C GLN A 251 -3.14 27.04 1.91
N LEU A 252 -3.71 26.51 2.99
CA LEU A 252 -5.08 25.97 3.00
C LEU A 252 -6.12 27.04 2.64
N ALA A 253 -6.01 28.25 3.20
CA ALA A 253 -6.91 29.36 2.87
C ALA A 253 -6.85 29.74 1.38
N LEU A 254 -5.66 29.81 0.79
CA LEU A 254 -5.47 30.15 -0.62
C LEU A 254 -5.85 29.01 -1.57
N ILE A 255 -5.63 27.75 -1.21
CA ILE A 255 -6.07 26.59 -2.00
C ILE A 255 -7.60 26.49 -2.01
N THR A 256 -8.26 26.73 -0.86
CA THR A 256 -9.74 26.79 -0.84
C THR A 256 -10.26 27.98 -1.65
N LEU A 257 -9.59 29.14 -1.60
CA LEU A 257 -9.87 30.26 -2.49
C LEU A 257 -9.75 29.87 -3.97
N GLN A 258 -8.68 29.16 -4.35
CA GLN A 258 -8.47 28.70 -5.73
C GLN A 258 -9.66 27.88 -6.24
N GLY A 259 -10.18 26.96 -5.42
CA GLY A 259 -11.37 26.18 -5.77
C GLY A 259 -12.62 27.02 -6.01
N LEU A 260 -12.82 28.10 -5.23
CA LEU A 260 -13.92 29.05 -5.43
C LEU A 260 -13.74 29.86 -6.71
N VAL A 261 -12.54 30.43 -6.92
CA VAL A 261 -12.20 31.24 -8.09
C VAL A 261 -12.33 30.43 -9.38
N ASN A 262 -11.84 29.19 -9.38
CA ASN A 262 -11.81 28.33 -10.56
C ASN A 262 -13.14 27.64 -10.85
N ARG A 263 -14.15 27.76 -9.97
CA ARG A 263 -15.46 27.12 -10.13
C ARG A 263 -16.20 27.49 -11.41
N THR A 264 -16.14 28.75 -11.81
CA THR A 264 -16.83 29.20 -13.03
C THR A 264 -15.93 29.12 -14.25
N LYS A 265 -14.67 29.53 -14.11
CA LYS A 265 -13.66 29.54 -15.16
C LYS A 265 -12.28 29.54 -14.48
N PRO A 266 -11.44 28.53 -14.68
CA PRO A 266 -10.14 28.48 -14.03
C PRO A 266 -9.25 29.66 -14.46
N GLN A 267 -8.74 30.39 -13.48
CA GLN A 267 -7.95 31.62 -13.69
C GLN A 267 -6.85 31.82 -12.64
N LEU A 268 -6.86 31.05 -11.55
CA LEU A 268 -5.83 31.06 -10.52
C LEU A 268 -5.05 29.73 -10.50
N TYR A 269 -3.73 29.82 -10.54
CA TYR A 269 -2.80 28.70 -10.47
C TYR A 269 -1.82 28.95 -9.30
N LEU A 270 -1.70 27.99 -8.38
CA LEU A 270 -0.86 28.13 -7.20
C LEU A 270 0.38 27.24 -7.34
N LEU A 271 1.56 27.79 -7.11
CA LEU A 271 2.78 26.98 -6.99
C LEU A 271 2.82 26.46 -5.56
N PHE A 272 2.54 25.17 -5.41
CA PHE A 272 2.51 24.43 -4.14
C PHE A 272 3.57 23.31 -4.14
N ASN A 273 3.78 22.67 -5.29
CA ASN A 273 4.82 21.66 -5.51
C ASN A 273 5.95 22.22 -6.37
N GLU A 274 7.17 21.71 -6.20
CA GLU A 274 8.35 22.10 -7.01
C GLU A 274 8.17 21.85 -8.52
N THR A 275 7.28 20.94 -8.89
CA THR A 275 6.99 20.58 -10.29
C THR A 275 5.93 21.46 -10.95
N ASP A 276 5.17 22.25 -10.18
CA ASP A 276 4.10 23.11 -10.72
C ASP A 276 4.59 24.08 -11.83
N PRO A 277 5.76 24.76 -11.72
CA PRO A 277 6.26 25.61 -12.79
C PRO A 277 6.48 24.86 -14.11
N PHE A 278 6.95 23.61 -14.04
CA PHE A 278 7.17 22.79 -15.24
C PHE A 278 5.87 22.47 -15.96
N TRP A 279 4.82 22.12 -15.22
CA TRP A 279 3.51 21.84 -15.79
C TRP A 279 2.83 23.10 -16.34
N LEU A 280 2.98 24.23 -15.65
CA LEU A 280 2.51 25.53 -16.13
C LEU A 280 3.16 25.90 -17.47
N ASP A 281 4.47 25.69 -17.61
CA ASP A 281 5.19 25.91 -18.87
C ASP A 281 4.71 24.97 -19.99
N TRP A 282 4.40 23.71 -19.66
CA TRP A 282 3.79 22.80 -20.64
C TRP A 282 2.42 23.29 -21.12
N LEU A 283 1.58 23.82 -20.21
CA LEU A 283 0.30 24.41 -20.57
C LEU A 283 0.46 25.59 -21.55
N LYS A 284 1.48 26.44 -21.35
CA LYS A 284 1.81 27.55 -22.26
C LYS A 284 2.31 27.04 -23.60
N LYS A 285 3.24 26.08 -23.59
CA LYS A 285 3.83 25.48 -24.80
C LYS A 285 2.78 24.84 -25.71
N ARG A 286 1.76 24.21 -25.13
CA ARG A 286 0.64 23.60 -25.86
C ARG A 286 -0.46 24.59 -26.26
N GLY A 287 -0.36 25.85 -25.81
CA GLY A 287 -1.30 26.92 -26.17
C GLY A 287 -2.66 26.85 -25.45
N TRP A 288 -2.82 25.99 -24.44
CA TRP A 288 -4.03 25.96 -23.61
C TRP A 288 -4.14 27.21 -22.73
N ILE A 289 -3.00 27.82 -22.41
CA ILE A 289 -2.92 29.18 -21.88
C ILE A 289 -1.93 29.99 -22.72
N LYS A 290 -2.09 31.31 -22.74
CA LYS A 290 -1.27 32.24 -23.53
C LYS A 290 -0.31 33.05 -22.67
N THR A 291 -0.79 33.54 -21.53
CA THR A 291 -0.03 34.45 -20.66
C THR A 291 -0.24 34.10 -19.19
N THR A 292 0.73 34.52 -18.36
CA THR A 292 0.70 34.34 -16.91
C THR A 292 1.07 35.67 -16.25
N GLU A 293 0.37 36.06 -15.20
CA GLU A 293 0.73 37.20 -14.34
C GLU A 293 1.10 36.68 -12.96
N VAL A 294 2.28 37.05 -12.47
CA VAL A 294 2.77 36.60 -11.16
C VAL A 294 2.29 37.58 -10.09
N VAL A 295 1.56 37.06 -9.10
CA VAL A 295 1.14 37.80 -7.92
C VAL A 295 2.29 37.82 -6.91
N SER A 296 2.89 38.98 -6.69
CA SER A 296 4.06 39.15 -5.84
C SER A 296 3.80 38.84 -4.36
N LYS A 297 2.60 39.16 -3.87
CA LYS A 297 2.15 38.86 -2.51
C LYS A 297 0.89 38.00 -2.54
N PRO A 298 1.00 36.67 -2.37
CA PRO A 298 -0.14 35.76 -2.51
C PRO A 298 -1.33 36.09 -1.60
N GLN A 299 -1.11 36.69 -0.43
CA GLN A 299 -2.18 37.09 0.49
C GLN A 299 -3.14 38.13 -0.12
N ASP A 300 -2.68 38.92 -1.10
CA ASP A 300 -3.52 39.94 -1.76
C ASP A 300 -4.61 39.31 -2.65
N LEU A 301 -4.47 38.01 -3.02
CA LEU A 301 -5.49 37.25 -3.75
C LEU A 301 -6.84 37.28 -3.05
N LEU A 302 -6.88 37.23 -1.71
CA LEU A 302 -8.15 37.28 -0.96
C LEU A 302 -8.88 38.61 -1.16
N ARG A 303 -8.13 39.72 -1.27
CA ARG A 303 -8.70 41.03 -1.56
C ARG A 303 -9.17 41.10 -3.01
N GLN A 304 -8.34 40.64 -3.94
CA GLN A 304 -8.65 40.62 -5.38
C GLN A 304 -9.90 39.80 -5.71
N PHE A 305 -10.08 38.67 -5.03
CA PHE A 305 -11.19 37.74 -5.22
C PHE A 305 -12.27 37.84 -4.14
N ARG A 306 -12.35 38.97 -3.41
CA ARG A 306 -13.34 39.17 -2.34
C ARG A 306 -14.79 38.94 -2.77
N HIS A 307 -15.09 39.16 -4.05
CA HIS A 307 -16.43 39.00 -4.64
C HIS A 307 -16.90 37.54 -4.75
N VAL A 308 -15.97 36.56 -4.75
CA VAL A 308 -16.33 35.12 -4.75
C VAL A 308 -16.30 34.50 -3.35
N VAL A 309 -15.86 35.24 -2.34
CA VAL A 309 -15.75 34.76 -0.95
C VAL A 309 -16.82 35.43 -0.09
N LYS A 310 -17.81 34.68 0.39
CA LYS A 310 -18.85 35.19 1.30
C LYS A 310 -18.36 35.32 2.74
N GLY A 311 -17.44 34.47 3.15
CA GLY A 311 -16.86 34.52 4.49
C GLY A 311 -15.82 33.43 4.74
N MET A 312 -15.64 33.05 6.00
CA MET A 312 -14.68 32.06 6.45
C MET A 312 -15.31 31.01 7.36
N VAL A 313 -14.78 29.79 7.28
CA VAL A 313 -15.10 28.68 8.18
C VAL A 313 -13.87 28.40 9.04
N ILE A 314 -14.02 28.61 10.35
CA ILE A 314 -12.94 28.41 11.32
C ILE A 314 -12.93 26.92 11.69
N TYR A 315 -11.84 26.21 11.38
CA TYR A 315 -11.66 24.81 11.81
C TYR A 315 -11.11 24.75 13.24
N ASP A 316 -11.26 23.59 13.90
CA ASP A 316 -10.62 23.30 15.19
C ASP A 316 -9.30 22.56 14.94
N PRO A 317 -8.13 23.19 15.19
CA PRO A 317 -6.86 22.51 15.03
C PRO A 317 -6.74 21.27 15.92
N LEU A 318 -7.37 21.28 17.10
CA LEU A 318 -7.31 20.19 18.09
C LEU A 318 -8.23 19.00 17.74
N LEU A 319 -9.03 19.12 16.69
CA LEU A 319 -9.76 18.02 16.07
C LEU A 319 -9.54 18.09 14.54
N PRO A 320 -8.42 17.55 14.03
CA PRO A 320 -7.99 17.75 12.63
C PRO A 320 -9.03 17.38 11.57
N ALA A 321 -9.93 16.43 11.85
CA ALA A 321 -11.08 16.10 10.98
C ALA A 321 -11.94 17.33 10.60
N THR A 322 -11.96 18.37 11.44
CA THR A 322 -12.69 19.60 11.15
C THR A 322 -12.10 20.41 10.00
N LYS A 323 -10.83 20.22 9.60
CA LYS A 323 -10.29 20.80 8.34
C LYS A 323 -11.03 20.26 7.12
N ASN A 324 -11.35 18.96 7.13
CA ASN A 324 -12.17 18.31 6.10
C ASN A 324 -13.60 18.86 6.11
N VAL A 325 -14.22 18.96 7.28
CA VAL A 325 -15.58 19.53 7.42
C VAL A 325 -15.63 21.00 7.01
N ALA A 326 -14.64 21.81 7.39
CA ALA A 326 -14.54 23.21 7.00
C ALA A 326 -14.40 23.38 5.48
N THR A 327 -13.63 22.51 4.83
CA THR A 327 -13.52 22.48 3.36
C THR A 327 -14.87 22.17 2.71
N MET A 328 -15.62 21.20 3.25
CA MET A 328 -16.95 20.84 2.73
C MET A 328 -17.96 21.99 2.91
N ILE A 329 -18.03 22.61 4.09
CA ILE A 329 -18.89 23.78 4.35
C ILE A 329 -18.48 24.93 3.42
N GLY A 330 -17.18 25.23 3.33
CA GLY A 330 -16.64 26.28 2.46
C GLY A 330 -17.01 26.08 0.98
N SER A 331 -17.06 24.83 0.52
CA SER A 331 -17.48 24.50 -0.85
C SER A 331 -18.96 24.81 -1.15
N LEU A 332 -19.83 24.72 -0.14
CA LEU A 332 -21.27 24.98 -0.27
C LEU A 332 -21.60 26.46 -0.04
N GLU A 333 -20.95 27.08 0.93
CA GLU A 333 -21.24 28.44 1.40
C GLU A 333 -20.37 29.54 0.79
N ASP A 334 -19.56 29.18 -0.23
CA ASP A 334 -18.59 30.08 -0.87
C ASP A 334 -17.65 30.74 0.14
N ALA A 335 -17.10 29.94 1.06
CA ALA A 335 -16.24 30.38 2.14
C ALA A 335 -14.89 29.66 2.13
N ILE A 336 -13.86 30.32 2.67
CA ILE A 336 -12.52 29.74 2.80
C ILE A 336 -12.36 29.05 4.16
N ALA A 337 -11.56 27.98 4.22
CA ALA A 337 -11.21 27.34 5.48
C ALA A 337 -10.00 28.05 6.11
N VAL A 338 -10.10 28.44 7.38
CA VAL A 338 -9.07 29.25 8.07
C VAL A 338 -8.80 28.75 9.49
N SER A 339 -7.55 28.93 9.94
CA SER A 339 -7.18 28.70 11.34
C SER A 339 -7.82 29.75 12.27
N PRO A 340 -7.94 29.47 13.57
CA PRO A 340 -8.38 30.47 14.56
C PRO A 340 -7.49 31.72 14.57
N ARG A 341 -6.18 31.55 14.36
CA ARG A 341 -5.21 32.65 14.24
C ARG A 341 -5.50 33.52 13.03
N LEU A 342 -5.67 32.91 11.85
CA LEU A 342 -5.93 33.64 10.61
C LEU A 342 -7.30 34.33 10.64
N ALA A 343 -8.30 33.72 11.26
CA ALA A 343 -9.62 34.32 11.46
C ALA A 343 -9.59 35.66 12.22
N LYS A 344 -8.66 35.84 13.16
CA LYS A 344 -8.45 37.13 13.86
C LYS A 344 -7.81 38.20 12.96
N GLN A 345 -7.03 37.77 11.98
CA GLN A 345 -6.29 38.66 11.07
C GLN A 345 -7.13 39.06 9.85
N LEU A 346 -8.08 38.22 9.45
CA LEU A 346 -8.93 38.44 8.28
C LEU A 346 -10.24 39.14 8.67
N ASN A 347 -10.55 40.23 7.98
CA ASN A 347 -11.83 40.92 8.10
C ASN A 347 -12.89 40.29 7.19
N LEU A 348 -13.27 39.03 7.47
CA LEU A 348 -14.31 38.29 6.75
C LEU A 348 -15.44 37.84 7.70
N PRO A 349 -16.70 37.76 7.24
CA PRO A 349 -17.77 37.18 8.03
C PRO A 349 -17.48 35.73 8.42
N VAL A 350 -17.73 35.36 9.68
CA VAL A 350 -17.66 33.97 10.13
C VAL A 350 -18.94 33.25 9.71
N ILE A 351 -18.83 32.32 8.76
CA ILE A 351 -19.96 31.49 8.31
C ILE A 351 -20.21 30.35 9.30
N ALA A 352 -19.14 29.72 9.77
CA ALA A 352 -19.19 28.70 10.80
C ALA A 352 -17.90 28.68 11.60
N ASP A 353 -18.05 28.43 12.90
CA ASP A 353 -16.94 28.14 13.81
C ASP A 353 -17.09 26.70 14.31
N LEU A 354 -16.11 25.88 14.00
CA LEU A 354 -16.13 24.44 14.27
C LEU A 354 -15.41 24.06 15.56
N ARG A 355 -14.81 25.02 16.26
CA ARG A 355 -14.17 24.79 17.56
C ARG A 355 -15.20 24.26 18.56
N ASP A 356 -14.80 23.24 19.33
CA ASP A 356 -15.63 22.59 20.37
C ASP A 356 -16.92 21.91 19.89
N ARG A 357 -17.20 21.84 18.58
CA ARG A 357 -18.49 21.30 18.11
C ARG A 357 -18.65 19.80 18.32
N TRP A 358 -17.55 19.05 18.28
CA TRP A 358 -17.54 17.60 18.37
C TRP A 358 -16.39 17.12 19.24
N ARG A 359 -16.56 15.94 19.83
CA ARG A 359 -15.52 15.29 20.64
C ARG A 359 -14.66 14.35 19.81
N THR A 360 -15.22 13.76 18.76
CA THR A 360 -14.55 12.75 17.93
C THR A 360 -14.64 13.05 16.44
N SER A 361 -13.68 12.53 15.67
CA SER A 361 -13.70 12.60 14.20
C SER A 361 -14.93 11.91 13.62
N ALA A 362 -15.35 10.79 14.22
CA ALA A 362 -16.56 10.08 13.82
C ALA A 362 -17.83 10.94 13.97
N GLU A 363 -17.99 11.68 15.07
CA GLU A 363 -19.11 12.61 15.25
C GLU A 363 -19.12 13.72 14.18
N ALA A 364 -17.94 14.30 13.88
CA ALA A 364 -17.80 15.35 12.88
C ALA A 364 -18.18 14.87 11.46
N TYR A 365 -17.70 13.69 11.05
CA TYR A 365 -18.05 13.11 9.75
C TYR A 365 -19.49 12.61 9.67
N ALA A 366 -20.06 12.09 10.76
CA ALA A 366 -21.46 11.72 10.82
C ALA A 366 -22.36 12.96 10.63
N TRP A 367 -22.02 14.07 11.30
CA TRP A 367 -22.71 15.34 11.10
C TRP A 367 -22.57 15.82 9.65
N ALA A 368 -21.36 15.80 9.08
CA ALA A 368 -21.14 16.23 7.70
C ALA A 368 -21.96 15.41 6.69
N PHE A 369 -22.03 14.09 6.87
CA PHE A 369 -22.85 13.23 6.01
C PHE A 369 -24.33 13.57 6.12
N ASN A 370 -24.85 13.68 7.34
CA ASN A 370 -26.28 13.94 7.58
C ASN A 370 -26.74 15.33 7.12
N ASN A 371 -25.86 16.33 7.18
CA ASN A 371 -26.23 17.73 6.92
C ASN A 371 -25.77 18.26 5.55
N LEU A 372 -24.69 17.71 4.98
CA LEU A 372 -24.06 18.25 3.77
C LEU A 372 -24.15 17.30 2.55
N TYR A 373 -24.16 15.98 2.76
CA TYR A 373 -24.25 15.00 1.67
C TYR A 373 -25.69 14.87 1.16
N GLY A 374 -26.64 14.69 2.07
CA GLY A 374 -28.07 14.72 1.76
C GLY A 374 -28.71 13.39 1.38
N ALA A 375 -28.23 12.28 1.96
CA ALA A 375 -28.91 10.99 1.93
C ALA A 375 -30.16 11.03 2.83
N GLY A 376 -31.36 10.89 2.24
CA GLY A 376 -32.62 10.72 3.00
C GLY A 376 -33.81 11.62 2.63
N ASP A 377 -33.70 12.50 1.63
CA ASP A 377 -34.77 13.47 1.30
C ASP A 377 -35.38 13.19 -0.09
N GLU A 378 -35.95 11.99 -0.25
CA GLU A 378 -36.95 11.74 -1.29
C GLU A 378 -38.27 12.39 -0.83
N GLY A 379 -38.48 13.68 -1.12
CA GLY A 379 -39.84 14.25 -1.05
C GLY A 379 -40.03 15.66 -0.53
N ARG A 380 -38.99 16.44 -0.19
CA ARG A 380 -39.19 17.86 0.17
C ARG A 380 -38.50 18.78 -0.82
N GLY A 381 -39.33 19.41 -1.67
CA GLY A 381 -38.93 20.44 -2.61
C GLY A 381 -38.24 21.61 -1.92
N THR A 382 -37.13 22.03 -2.53
CA THR A 382 -36.42 23.31 -2.37
C THR A 382 -35.64 23.55 -1.07
N ARG A 383 -34.37 23.11 -1.06
CA ARG A 383 -33.23 24.05 -0.98
C ARG A 383 -32.03 23.49 -1.75
N GLU A 384 -31.53 24.32 -2.66
CA GLU A 384 -30.49 24.02 -3.64
C GLU A 384 -29.11 23.84 -3.01
N THR A 385 -28.36 22.86 -3.55
CA THR A 385 -26.92 22.54 -3.37
C THR A 385 -26.52 21.58 -2.23
N LYS A 386 -26.22 20.32 -2.60
CA LYS A 386 -25.62 19.24 -1.80
C LYS A 386 -24.19 18.90 -2.28
N LEU A 387 -23.42 18.15 -1.49
CA LEU A 387 -22.13 17.60 -1.91
C LEU A 387 -22.27 16.58 -3.05
N ASN A 388 -21.17 16.30 -3.74
CA ASN A 388 -21.08 15.37 -4.87
C ASN A 388 -21.27 13.91 -4.43
N HIS A 389 -22.15 13.18 -5.11
CA HIS A 389 -22.41 11.76 -4.83
C HIS A 389 -21.55 10.78 -5.63
N HIS A 390 -20.86 11.28 -6.66
CA HIS A 390 -20.20 10.46 -7.67
C HIS A 390 -18.68 10.50 -7.58
N VAL A 391 -18.13 11.24 -6.62
CA VAL A 391 -16.70 11.28 -6.26
C VAL A 391 -16.60 11.60 -4.76
N ILE A 392 -15.78 10.85 -4.03
CA ILE A 392 -15.47 11.10 -2.61
C ILE A 392 -13.96 11.16 -2.39
N ALA A 393 -13.51 11.58 -1.21
CA ALA A 393 -12.08 11.67 -0.89
C ALA A 393 -11.74 11.10 0.48
N CYS A 394 -10.75 10.19 0.54
CA CYS A 394 -10.12 9.74 1.77
C CYS A 394 -8.85 10.57 2.02
N ALA A 395 -8.99 11.73 2.65
CA ALA A 395 -7.91 12.70 2.79
C ALA A 395 -7.50 12.92 4.24
N TYR A 396 -6.23 12.65 4.53
CA TYR A 396 -5.60 13.10 5.76
C TYR A 396 -5.77 14.62 5.86
N PRO A 397 -6.15 15.18 7.03
CA PRO A 397 -6.45 16.59 7.17
C PRO A 397 -5.38 17.55 6.61
N ASP A 398 -4.11 17.16 6.64
CA ASP A 398 -2.99 17.98 6.15
C ASP A 398 -2.54 17.68 4.71
N HIS A 399 -3.19 16.76 4.01
CA HIS A 399 -3.07 16.62 2.56
C HIS A 399 -3.90 17.71 1.85
N ILE A 400 -3.38 18.94 1.79
CA ILE A 400 -4.13 20.12 1.35
C ILE A 400 -4.08 20.38 -0.16
N GLY A 401 -3.10 19.85 -0.90
CA GLY A 401 -2.80 20.28 -2.28
C GLY A 401 -3.93 20.10 -3.31
N MET A 402 -4.84 19.15 -3.07
CA MET A 402 -5.96 18.82 -3.98
C MET A 402 -7.29 19.50 -3.61
N ARG A 403 -7.31 20.30 -2.52
CA ARG A 403 -8.55 20.88 -1.98
C ARG A 403 -9.17 21.95 -2.88
N ASP A 404 -8.42 22.50 -3.84
CA ASP A 404 -8.95 23.38 -4.88
C ASP A 404 -10.05 22.67 -5.67
N TYR A 405 -9.79 21.43 -6.09
CA TYR A 405 -10.73 20.59 -6.81
C TYR A 405 -11.88 20.12 -5.91
N PHE A 406 -11.60 19.79 -4.65
CA PHE A 406 -12.66 19.43 -3.69
C PHE A 406 -13.66 20.55 -3.46
N VAL A 407 -13.16 21.78 -3.29
CA VAL A 407 -14.01 22.97 -3.14
C VAL A 407 -14.76 23.26 -4.44
N GLN A 408 -14.09 23.19 -5.59
CA GLN A 408 -14.70 23.44 -6.88
C GLN A 408 -15.89 22.52 -7.15
N HIS A 409 -15.73 21.22 -6.87
CA HIS A 409 -16.69 20.18 -7.21
C HIS A 409 -17.51 19.66 -6.02
N ARG A 410 -17.40 20.30 -4.85
CA ARG A 410 -18.17 20.01 -3.63
C ARG A 410 -18.02 18.55 -3.18
N ILE A 411 -16.78 18.06 -3.07
CA ILE A 411 -16.49 16.65 -2.78
C ILE A 411 -16.68 16.34 -1.30
N PHE A 412 -17.25 15.17 -0.97
CA PHE A 412 -17.32 14.67 0.40
C PHE A 412 -15.96 14.10 0.83
N ILE A 413 -15.45 14.57 1.97
CA ILE A 413 -14.10 14.27 2.46
C ILE A 413 -14.19 13.57 3.81
N PHE A 414 -13.48 12.45 3.96
CA PHE A 414 -13.37 11.71 5.21
C PHE A 414 -11.94 11.22 5.45
N TRP A 415 -11.68 10.75 6.67
CA TRP A 415 -10.44 10.09 7.07
C TRP A 415 -10.75 8.98 8.06
N ILE A 416 -10.03 7.87 7.98
CA ILE A 416 -10.04 6.80 8.98
C ILE A 416 -8.63 6.72 9.54
N SER A 417 -8.50 7.00 10.83
CA SER A 417 -7.23 7.02 11.54
C SER A 417 -6.64 5.62 11.72
N GLY A 418 -5.32 5.57 11.85
CA GLY A 418 -4.53 4.40 12.20
C GLY A 418 -4.09 4.45 13.67
N PRO A 419 -3.13 3.61 14.08
CA PRO A 419 -2.69 3.54 15.47
C PRO A 419 -2.12 4.86 16.02
N ILE A 420 -1.32 5.60 15.23
CA ILE A 420 -0.64 6.80 15.73
C ILE A 420 -1.59 7.98 15.78
N ASP A 421 -2.28 8.30 14.68
CA ASP A 421 -3.21 9.43 14.63
C ASP A 421 -4.52 9.13 15.36
N GLY A 422 -4.93 7.87 15.46
CA GLY A 422 -6.08 7.44 16.26
C GLY A 422 -5.84 7.49 17.75
N ALA A 423 -4.59 7.51 18.22
CA ALA A 423 -4.25 7.74 19.62
C ALA A 423 -4.34 9.21 20.03
N ARG A 424 -4.42 10.13 19.05
CA ARG A 424 -4.55 11.57 19.28
C ARG A 424 -5.96 11.93 19.75
N ARG A 425 -6.11 13.16 20.24
CA ARG A 425 -7.39 13.70 20.73
C ARG A 425 -8.48 13.56 19.66
N GLY A 426 -9.58 12.90 20.05
CA GLY A 426 -10.76 12.72 19.19
C GLY A 426 -10.65 11.63 18.13
N GLY A 427 -9.54 10.88 18.09
CA GLY A 427 -9.40 9.68 17.26
C GLY A 427 -10.14 8.48 17.86
N ASP A 428 -10.84 7.74 17.00
CA ASP A 428 -11.35 6.39 17.31
C ASP A 428 -11.39 5.59 15.99
N PRO A 429 -10.30 4.90 15.63
CA PRO A 429 -10.18 4.16 14.37
C PRO A 429 -11.36 3.21 14.11
N ASN A 430 -11.85 2.56 15.18
CA ASN A 430 -12.93 1.58 15.09
C ASN A 430 -14.30 2.23 14.93
N ALA A 431 -14.57 3.36 15.59
CA ALA A 431 -15.82 4.10 15.34
C ALA A 431 -15.82 4.74 13.94
N GLU A 432 -14.68 5.26 13.49
CA GLU A 432 -14.51 5.87 12.18
C GLU A 432 -14.74 4.87 11.04
N VAL A 433 -14.15 3.67 11.10
CA VAL A 433 -14.36 2.63 10.08
C VAL A 433 -15.81 2.15 10.06
N ARG A 434 -16.44 1.94 11.22
CA ARG A 434 -17.87 1.54 11.31
C ARG A 434 -18.80 2.61 10.75
N LEU A 435 -18.47 3.89 10.94
CA LEU A 435 -19.22 4.98 10.33
C LEU A 435 -19.08 4.96 8.80
N MET A 436 -17.86 4.77 8.29
CA MET A 436 -17.63 4.72 6.85
C MET A 436 -18.31 3.51 6.18
N GLU A 437 -18.36 2.34 6.83
CA GLU A 437 -19.15 1.19 6.33
C GLU A 437 -20.63 1.56 6.14
N LYS A 438 -21.24 2.27 7.11
CA LYS A 438 -22.63 2.75 7.01
C LYS A 438 -22.82 3.79 5.92
N ILE A 439 -21.85 4.68 5.73
CA ILE A 439 -21.89 5.73 4.71
C ILE A 439 -21.73 5.13 3.32
N PHE A 440 -20.75 4.24 3.11
CA PHE A 440 -20.49 3.62 1.82
C PHE A 440 -21.64 2.74 1.33
N ALA A 441 -22.36 2.10 2.25
CA ALA A 441 -23.58 1.35 1.94
C ALA A 441 -24.70 2.22 1.33
N GLN A 442 -24.66 3.54 1.59
CA GLN A 442 -25.64 4.51 1.11
C GLN A 442 -25.17 5.30 -0.13
N MET A 443 -23.91 5.14 -0.53
CA MET A 443 -23.34 5.81 -1.68
C MET A 443 -23.47 4.96 -2.95
N PRO A 444 -23.52 5.57 -4.16
CA PRO A 444 -23.47 4.84 -5.41
C PRO A 444 -22.24 3.91 -5.52
N VAL A 445 -22.39 2.83 -6.29
CA VAL A 445 -21.28 1.96 -6.68
C VAL A 445 -20.48 2.54 -7.84
N ASN A 446 -19.27 2.02 -8.03
CA ASN A 446 -18.38 2.35 -9.13
C ASN A 446 -18.09 3.86 -9.25
N ILE A 447 -17.86 4.47 -8.09
CA ILE A 447 -17.40 5.87 -7.94
C ILE A 447 -15.96 5.88 -7.41
N PRO A 448 -15.14 6.87 -7.83
CA PRO A 448 -13.78 7.04 -7.34
C PRO A 448 -13.72 7.57 -5.90
N VAL A 449 -12.70 7.12 -5.18
CA VAL A 449 -12.18 7.70 -3.95
C VAL A 449 -10.88 8.41 -4.29
N MET A 450 -10.80 9.72 -4.09
CA MET A 450 -9.59 10.53 -4.28
C MET A 450 -8.72 10.55 -3.01
N SER A 451 -7.51 11.08 -3.12
CA SER A 451 -6.46 11.09 -2.09
C SER A 451 -5.93 9.67 -1.85
N TYR A 452 -5.58 9.30 -0.62
CA TYR A 452 -4.96 8.02 -0.29
C TYR A 452 -5.18 7.72 1.20
N PRO A 453 -5.49 6.47 1.59
CA PRO A 453 -5.82 6.09 2.96
C PRO A 453 -4.58 5.92 3.87
N TRP A 454 -3.46 6.54 3.51
CA TRP A 454 -2.18 6.46 4.22
C TRP A 454 -1.49 7.82 4.19
N ALA A 455 -0.92 8.21 5.33
CA ALA A 455 -0.14 9.46 5.47
C ALA A 455 1.18 9.24 6.25
N GLY A 456 1.60 7.99 6.40
CA GLY A 456 2.76 7.60 7.19
C GLY A 456 2.59 6.19 7.75
N GLN A 457 3.68 5.55 8.17
CA GLN A 457 3.58 4.28 8.89
C GLN A 457 2.67 4.45 10.10
N ASP A 458 1.64 3.59 10.21
CA ASP A 458 0.62 3.64 11.27
C ASP A 458 -0.19 4.96 11.36
N VAL A 459 -0.17 5.80 10.32
CA VAL A 459 -1.02 6.99 10.18
C VAL A 459 -2.06 6.77 9.09
N GLY A 460 -3.33 6.72 9.49
CA GLY A 460 -4.44 6.27 8.67
C GLY A 460 -4.64 4.75 8.69
N ILE A 461 -5.78 4.30 8.19
CA ILE A 461 -6.12 2.86 8.07
C ILE A 461 -5.09 2.05 7.24
N GLY A 462 -4.30 2.72 6.40
CA GLY A 462 -3.26 2.11 5.58
C GLY A 462 -3.78 1.68 4.20
N GLU A 463 -2.86 1.57 3.23
CA GLU A 463 -3.18 1.25 1.84
C GLU A 463 -3.97 -0.06 1.71
N GLY A 464 -3.42 -1.17 2.21
CA GLY A 464 -4.03 -2.49 2.06
C GLY A 464 -5.44 -2.55 2.65
N ALA A 465 -5.62 -2.10 3.89
CA ALA A 465 -6.92 -2.13 4.56
C ALA A 465 -7.91 -1.13 3.95
N GLY A 466 -7.46 0.08 3.59
CA GLY A 466 -8.29 1.10 2.96
C GLY A 466 -8.79 0.69 1.57
N VAL A 467 -7.89 0.24 0.68
CA VAL A 467 -8.24 -0.23 -0.68
C VAL A 467 -9.13 -1.46 -0.61
N THR A 468 -8.89 -2.37 0.34
CA THR A 468 -9.80 -3.50 0.60
C THR A 468 -11.20 -2.99 0.95
N LEU A 469 -11.32 -2.11 1.94
CA LEU A 469 -12.61 -1.55 2.36
C LEU A 469 -13.35 -0.89 1.20
N PHE A 470 -12.67 -0.05 0.40
CA PHE A 470 -13.31 0.61 -0.75
C PHE A 470 -13.77 -0.42 -1.79
N SER A 471 -12.94 -1.42 -2.09
CA SER A 471 -13.25 -2.48 -3.04
C SER A 471 -14.49 -3.27 -2.61
N GLU A 472 -14.61 -3.62 -1.33
CA GLU A 472 -15.76 -4.37 -0.82
C GLU A 472 -17.11 -3.68 -1.07
N PHE A 473 -17.12 -2.34 -1.04
CA PHE A 473 -18.28 -1.50 -1.35
C PHE A 473 -18.36 -1.06 -2.83
N GLY A 474 -17.60 -1.72 -3.72
CA GLY A 474 -17.62 -1.45 -5.15
C GLY A 474 -17.09 -0.07 -5.54
N LYS A 475 -16.11 0.45 -4.79
CA LYS A 475 -15.45 1.74 -5.04
C LYS A 475 -13.97 1.48 -5.35
N TYR A 476 -13.33 2.41 -6.04
CA TYR A 476 -11.91 2.31 -6.41
C TYR A 476 -11.16 3.59 -6.07
N LEU A 477 -9.90 3.45 -5.69
CA LEU A 477 -9.01 4.54 -5.32
C LEU A 477 -8.39 5.16 -6.58
N VAL A 478 -8.34 6.48 -6.64
CA VAL A 478 -7.48 7.22 -7.57
C VAL A 478 -6.52 8.04 -6.71
N GLY A 479 -5.31 7.51 -6.54
CA GLY A 479 -4.29 8.12 -5.71
C GLY A 479 -3.99 9.54 -6.17
N SER A 480 -4.19 10.53 -5.30
CA SER A 480 -4.07 11.95 -5.68
C SER A 480 -3.49 12.84 -4.57
N ILE A 481 -2.68 12.27 -3.67
CA ILE A 481 -2.08 13.00 -2.54
C ILE A 481 -1.35 14.24 -3.04
N ASN A 482 -1.77 15.40 -2.59
CA ASN A 482 -1.17 16.69 -2.93
C ASN A 482 -0.96 16.94 -4.44
N CYS A 483 -1.76 16.31 -5.32
CA CYS A 483 -1.85 16.76 -6.70
C CYS A 483 -2.47 18.15 -6.74
N SER A 484 -1.63 19.16 -6.94
CA SER A 484 -1.99 20.57 -7.00
C SER A 484 -2.68 20.94 -8.31
N ASN A 485 -3.42 22.05 -8.29
CA ASN A 485 -3.98 22.70 -9.47
C ASN A 485 -4.94 21.81 -10.30
N LEU A 486 -5.59 20.82 -9.68
CA LEU A 486 -6.55 19.94 -10.35
C LEU A 486 -7.76 20.72 -10.89
N SER A 487 -8.11 21.85 -10.27
CA SER A 487 -9.12 22.79 -10.76
C SER A 487 -8.73 23.53 -12.05
N VAL A 488 -7.46 23.45 -12.46
CA VAL A 488 -6.97 23.93 -13.76
C VAL A 488 -6.74 22.75 -14.70
N HIS A 489 -6.00 21.74 -14.25
CA HIS A 489 -5.61 20.60 -15.06
C HIS A 489 -6.81 19.78 -15.59
N SER A 490 -7.84 19.58 -14.77
CA SER A 490 -9.05 18.86 -15.20
C SER A 490 -9.81 19.57 -16.32
N GLY A 491 -9.60 20.88 -16.51
CA GLY A 491 -10.25 21.67 -17.55
C GLY A 491 -9.66 21.52 -18.95
N ILE A 492 -8.50 20.87 -19.11
CA ILE A 492 -7.78 20.83 -20.38
C ILE A 492 -8.44 19.84 -21.35
N PRO A 493 -9.00 20.28 -22.50
CA PRO A 493 -9.88 19.46 -23.31
C PRO A 493 -9.10 18.51 -24.23
N ILE A 494 -8.69 17.35 -23.70
CA ILE A 494 -8.11 16.24 -24.46
C ILE A 494 -9.12 15.09 -24.49
N PRO A 495 -9.79 14.83 -25.63
CA PRO A 495 -10.77 13.76 -25.72
C PRO A 495 -10.10 12.38 -25.76
N LYS A 496 -8.96 12.29 -26.46
CA LYS A 496 -8.21 11.07 -26.71
C LYS A 496 -6.72 11.34 -26.79
N LEU A 497 -5.92 10.46 -26.20
CA LEU A 497 -4.48 10.39 -26.37
C LEU A 497 -4.14 9.21 -27.28
N ARG A 498 -3.03 9.33 -28.01
CA ARG A 498 -2.50 8.28 -28.88
C ARG A 498 -1.06 8.02 -28.51
N GLN A 499 -0.77 6.77 -28.18
CA GLN A 499 0.61 6.37 -27.97
C GLN A 499 1.39 6.56 -29.27
N ARG A 500 2.69 6.80 -29.15
CA ARG A 500 3.58 6.80 -30.29
C ARG A 500 3.50 5.42 -30.98
N GLU A 501 3.50 5.42 -32.31
CA GLU A 501 3.51 4.18 -33.08
C GLU A 501 4.70 3.32 -32.66
N ALA A 502 4.41 2.05 -32.35
CA ALA A 502 5.43 1.11 -31.91
C ALA A 502 6.38 0.79 -33.08
N PRO A 503 7.69 0.66 -32.83
CA PRO A 503 8.58 0.08 -33.83
C PRO A 503 8.16 -1.37 -34.12
N PRO A 504 8.56 -1.95 -35.26
CA PRO A 504 8.27 -3.34 -35.58
C PRO A 504 8.70 -4.27 -34.46
N THR A 505 7.85 -5.23 -34.10
CA THR A 505 8.20 -6.27 -33.14
C THR A 505 9.40 -7.07 -33.66
N PRO A 506 10.41 -7.35 -32.82
CA PRO A 506 11.54 -8.17 -33.24
C PRO A 506 11.07 -9.57 -33.68
N PRO A 507 11.80 -10.27 -34.56
CA PRO A 507 11.41 -11.60 -34.99
C PRO A 507 11.44 -12.58 -33.81
N LEU A 508 10.42 -13.45 -33.73
CA LEU A 508 10.35 -14.51 -32.74
C LEU A 508 11.46 -15.55 -32.98
N ARG A 509 12.38 -15.64 -32.04
CA ARG A 509 13.44 -16.63 -31.97
C ARG A 509 13.12 -17.69 -30.93
N LEU A 510 13.31 -18.96 -31.29
CA LEU A 510 12.91 -20.08 -30.45
C LEU A 510 13.93 -20.43 -29.36
N ASP A 511 15.11 -19.84 -29.40
CA ASP A 511 16.21 -20.06 -28.44
C ASP A 511 16.31 -18.97 -27.36
N LYS A 512 15.40 -17.98 -27.36
CA LYS A 512 15.52 -16.76 -26.53
C LYS A 512 14.56 -16.70 -25.35
N VAL A 513 14.93 -15.89 -24.37
CA VAL A 513 14.06 -15.43 -23.29
C VAL A 513 13.71 -13.97 -23.55
N TYR A 514 12.44 -13.64 -23.72
CA TYR A 514 11.97 -12.28 -23.87
C TYR A 514 11.45 -11.76 -22.52
N TYR A 515 11.76 -10.52 -22.17
CA TYR A 515 11.26 -9.93 -20.94
C TYR A 515 10.93 -8.44 -21.10
N ALA A 516 9.98 -7.95 -20.31
CA ALA A 516 9.64 -6.53 -20.25
C ALA A 516 9.86 -5.98 -18.85
N PHE A 517 10.61 -4.88 -18.74
CA PHE A 517 10.64 -4.06 -17.54
C PHE A 517 9.36 -3.23 -17.47
N ILE A 518 8.62 -3.34 -16.38
CA ILE A 518 7.40 -2.57 -16.17
C ILE A 518 7.50 -1.81 -14.85
N ILE A 519 7.49 -0.49 -14.95
CA ILE A 519 7.64 0.44 -13.84
C ILE A 519 6.27 0.66 -13.17
N SER A 520 6.21 0.44 -11.86
CA SER A 520 4.99 0.43 -11.05
C SER A 520 4.45 1.83 -10.69
N ASP A 521 3.30 1.84 -9.99
CA ASP A 521 2.68 2.96 -9.26
C ASP A 521 2.17 4.14 -10.11
N GLY A 522 2.06 4.00 -11.43
CA GLY A 522 1.46 5.02 -12.30
C GLY A 522 -0.05 5.23 -12.10
N ASP A 523 -0.71 4.44 -11.25
CA ASP A 523 -2.09 4.64 -10.79
C ASP A 523 -2.20 5.83 -9.85
N ASN A 524 -1.14 6.11 -9.09
CA ASN A 524 -1.03 7.19 -8.14
C ASN A 524 -0.61 8.47 -8.88
N LEU A 525 -1.51 9.41 -9.11
CA LEU A 525 -1.25 10.65 -9.85
C LEU A 525 -0.05 11.49 -9.33
N PRO A 526 0.28 11.52 -8.02
CA PRO A 526 1.50 12.15 -7.50
C PRO A 526 2.78 11.58 -8.10
N VAL A 527 2.82 10.28 -8.44
CA VAL A 527 3.95 9.66 -9.17
C VAL A 527 4.16 10.36 -10.51
N LEU A 528 3.06 10.62 -11.24
CA LEU A 528 3.08 11.28 -12.55
C LEU A 528 3.33 12.79 -12.46
N THR A 529 2.93 13.43 -11.36
CA THR A 529 2.92 14.89 -11.24
C THR A 529 4.11 15.45 -10.49
N THR A 530 4.48 14.90 -9.33
CA THR A 530 5.47 15.53 -8.44
C THR A 530 6.58 14.62 -7.94
N TYR A 531 6.42 13.30 -7.96
CA TYR A 531 7.41 12.36 -7.43
C TYR A 531 8.33 11.80 -8.51
N ASN A 532 8.49 10.49 -8.61
CA ASN A 532 9.62 9.89 -9.31
C ASN A 532 9.48 9.86 -10.84
N PHE A 533 8.30 9.78 -11.45
CA PHE A 533 8.23 9.74 -12.93
C PHE A 533 8.84 10.99 -13.56
N PRO A 534 8.57 12.24 -13.10
CA PRO A 534 9.28 13.42 -13.61
C PRO A 534 10.81 13.28 -13.61
N GLN A 535 11.39 12.66 -12.58
CA GLN A 535 12.82 12.41 -12.47
C GLN A 535 13.28 11.29 -13.42
N LEU A 536 12.65 10.11 -13.36
CA LEU A 536 12.97 8.95 -14.20
C LEU A 536 12.82 9.27 -15.68
N TRP A 537 11.78 10.04 -16.04
CA TRP A 537 11.56 10.50 -17.39
C TRP A 537 12.74 11.37 -17.86
N ARG A 538 13.34 12.20 -17.02
CA ARG A 538 14.49 13.04 -17.41
C ARG A 538 15.84 12.30 -17.47
N SER A 539 15.91 11.03 -17.05
CA SER A 539 17.17 10.28 -17.09
C SER A 539 17.72 10.17 -18.52
N PRO A 540 19.05 10.33 -18.72
CA PRO A 540 19.69 10.20 -20.02
C PRO A 540 19.65 8.77 -20.57
N VAL A 541 19.42 7.76 -19.71
CA VAL A 541 19.28 6.35 -20.11
C VAL A 541 17.93 6.09 -20.79
N ARG A 542 16.91 6.96 -20.58
CA ARG A 542 15.59 6.79 -21.18
C ARG A 542 15.70 6.78 -22.70
N GLY A 543 15.19 5.72 -23.33
CA GLY A 543 15.24 5.52 -24.78
C GLY A 543 16.31 4.52 -25.23
N GLU A 544 17.25 4.13 -24.36
CA GLU A 544 18.21 3.04 -24.67
C GLU A 544 17.61 1.64 -24.45
N LEU A 545 16.68 1.51 -23.50
CA LEU A 545 15.98 0.26 -23.18
C LEU A 545 14.49 0.39 -23.47
N PRO A 546 13.81 -0.68 -23.91
CA PRO A 546 12.36 -0.72 -23.95
C PRO A 546 11.78 -0.77 -22.53
N LEU A 547 10.91 0.18 -22.20
CA LEU A 547 10.32 0.35 -20.87
C LEU A 547 8.79 0.41 -20.93
N GLY A 548 8.16 -0.33 -20.03
CA GLY A 548 6.74 -0.21 -19.73
C GLY A 548 6.48 0.81 -18.63
N TRP A 549 5.67 1.82 -18.91
CA TRP A 549 5.27 2.85 -17.96
C TRP A 549 3.80 2.68 -17.60
N THR A 550 3.52 2.33 -16.34
CA THR A 550 2.13 2.33 -15.87
C THR A 550 1.57 3.76 -15.87
N ILE A 551 0.30 3.90 -16.23
CA ILE A 551 -0.41 5.19 -16.14
C ILE A 551 -1.88 4.96 -15.79
N SER A 552 -2.40 5.75 -14.86
CA SER A 552 -3.80 5.74 -14.46
C SER A 552 -4.69 6.11 -15.66
N PRO A 553 -5.69 5.28 -16.05
CA PRO A 553 -6.68 5.68 -17.04
C PRO A 553 -7.50 6.92 -16.62
N SER A 554 -7.55 7.22 -15.31
CA SER A 554 -8.19 8.43 -14.80
C SER A 554 -7.39 9.71 -15.06
N ALA A 555 -6.11 9.60 -15.44
CA ALA A 555 -5.24 10.75 -15.72
C ALA A 555 -5.78 11.64 -16.85
N ILE A 556 -6.49 11.08 -17.84
CA ILE A 556 -7.09 11.87 -18.93
C ILE A 556 -8.22 12.81 -18.45
N MET A 557 -8.81 12.56 -17.28
CA MET A 557 -9.85 13.42 -16.71
C MET A 557 -9.26 14.44 -15.73
N LEU A 558 -8.32 14.02 -14.89
CA LEU A 558 -7.80 14.83 -13.78
C LEU A 558 -6.56 15.64 -14.16
N ILE A 559 -5.63 15.05 -14.91
CA ILE A 559 -4.36 15.65 -15.31
C ILE A 559 -4.04 15.51 -16.81
N PRO A 560 -4.98 15.75 -17.75
CA PRO A 560 -4.80 15.47 -19.18
C PRO A 560 -3.57 16.13 -19.80
N ALA A 561 -3.23 17.37 -19.41
CA ALA A 561 -2.04 18.06 -19.91
C ALA A 561 -0.73 17.34 -19.53
N ILE A 562 -0.68 16.76 -18.33
CA ILE A 562 0.49 16.05 -17.81
C ILE A 562 0.63 14.71 -18.53
N ALA A 563 -0.48 13.97 -18.70
CA ALA A 563 -0.50 12.77 -19.53
C ALA A 563 -0.06 13.06 -20.98
N ASP A 564 -0.52 14.16 -21.58
CA ASP A 564 -0.08 14.59 -22.90
C ASP A 564 1.43 14.90 -22.97
N ALA A 565 2.04 15.45 -21.91
CA ALA A 565 3.49 15.67 -21.87
C ALA A 565 4.28 14.36 -21.99
N TYR A 566 3.86 13.32 -21.27
CA TYR A 566 4.46 11.98 -21.38
C TYR A 566 4.27 11.40 -22.79
N TYR A 567 3.06 11.50 -23.35
CA TYR A 567 2.76 10.93 -24.67
C TYR A 567 3.50 11.65 -25.80
N ALA A 568 3.56 12.99 -25.74
CA ALA A 568 4.20 13.81 -26.76
C ALA A 568 5.73 13.70 -26.76
N THR A 569 6.33 13.30 -25.63
CA THR A 569 7.80 13.20 -25.47
C THR A 569 8.30 11.77 -25.40
N ALA A 570 7.41 10.77 -25.53
CA ALA A 570 7.76 9.36 -25.57
C ALA A 570 8.73 9.03 -26.71
N THR A 571 9.75 8.25 -26.38
CA THR A 571 10.68 7.63 -27.33
C THR A 571 10.04 6.40 -27.98
N PRO A 572 10.61 5.84 -29.07
CA PRO A 572 10.13 4.57 -29.63
C PRO A 572 10.15 3.38 -28.65
N ASN A 573 10.96 3.48 -27.59
CA ASN A 573 11.15 2.44 -26.58
C ASN A 573 10.21 2.59 -25.38
N ASP A 574 9.44 3.67 -25.29
CA ASP A 574 8.43 3.85 -24.24
C ASP A 574 7.09 3.23 -24.66
N CYS A 575 6.47 2.48 -23.76
CA CYS A 575 5.15 1.89 -23.93
C CYS A 575 4.30 2.15 -22.68
N PHE A 576 3.13 2.76 -22.83
CA PHE A 576 2.21 2.99 -21.72
C PHE A 576 1.21 1.83 -21.57
N LEU A 577 0.91 1.49 -20.34
CA LEU A 577 -0.09 0.49 -19.97
C LEU A 577 -0.96 1.00 -18.82
N GLY A 578 -2.19 0.51 -18.72
CA GLY A 578 -3.07 0.83 -17.60
C GLY A 578 -2.47 0.37 -16.28
N ALA A 579 -2.51 1.23 -15.27
CA ALA A 579 -2.03 0.92 -13.93
C ALA A 579 -3.08 0.15 -13.08
N VAL A 580 -2.68 -0.27 -11.88
CA VAL A 580 -3.51 -1.10 -10.99
C VAL A 580 -4.83 -0.40 -10.63
N SER A 581 -5.99 -1.04 -10.65
CA SER A 581 -6.34 -2.32 -11.28
C SER A 581 -7.36 -2.08 -12.40
N GLY A 582 -7.24 -0.96 -13.12
CA GLY A 582 -8.22 -0.51 -14.10
C GLY A 582 -8.37 1.01 -14.09
N ILE A 583 -9.61 1.51 -14.15
CA ILE A 583 -9.90 2.95 -14.07
C ILE A 583 -9.40 3.59 -12.75
N GLY A 584 -9.25 2.79 -11.71
CA GLY A 584 -8.54 3.13 -10.47
C GLY A 584 -8.11 1.88 -9.72
N TYR A 585 -7.39 2.09 -8.64
CA TYR A 585 -6.82 1.05 -7.80
C TYR A 585 -7.88 0.37 -6.93
N CYS A 586 -8.00 -0.94 -7.08
CA CYS A 586 -8.84 -1.80 -6.28
C CYS A 586 -8.22 -3.20 -6.19
N TYR A 587 -8.76 -4.03 -5.29
CA TYR A 587 -8.48 -5.47 -5.23
C TYR A 587 -9.66 -6.26 -5.80
N PRO A 588 -9.56 -6.80 -7.03
CA PRO A 588 -10.63 -7.55 -7.67
C PRO A 588 -11.19 -8.69 -6.82
N ASP A 589 -10.32 -9.37 -6.06
CA ASP A 589 -10.75 -10.45 -5.16
C ASP A 589 -11.78 -9.96 -4.12
N HIS A 590 -11.72 -8.68 -3.74
CA HIS A 590 -12.62 -8.03 -2.79
C HIS A 590 -13.71 -7.18 -3.45
N TYR A 591 -13.64 -6.93 -4.75
CA TYR A 591 -14.54 -5.98 -5.41
C TYR A 591 -16.01 -6.41 -5.32
N GLY A 592 -16.83 -5.53 -4.74
CA GLY A 592 -18.26 -5.74 -4.52
C GLY A 592 -18.62 -6.84 -3.51
N LYS A 593 -17.71 -7.28 -2.63
CA LYS A 593 -17.98 -8.35 -1.64
C LYS A 593 -19.17 -8.08 -0.70
N ARG A 594 -19.57 -6.81 -0.49
CA ARG A 594 -20.76 -6.50 0.33
C ARG A 594 -22.08 -6.69 -0.39
N PHE A 595 -22.05 -6.92 -1.71
CA PHE A 595 -23.24 -7.08 -2.54
C PHE A 595 -23.62 -8.55 -2.66
N ARG A 596 -24.92 -8.82 -2.74
CA ARG A 596 -25.44 -10.17 -3.00
C ARG A 596 -25.13 -10.62 -4.43
N GLU A 597 -25.10 -11.93 -4.67
CA GLU A 597 -25.15 -12.46 -6.03
C GLU A 597 -26.58 -12.31 -6.59
N PRO A 598 -26.79 -11.89 -7.85
CA PRO A 598 -25.81 -11.62 -8.91
C PRO A 598 -25.29 -10.16 -8.97
N ASP A 599 -25.77 -9.27 -8.08
CA ASP A 599 -25.46 -7.83 -8.08
C ASP A 599 -23.95 -7.56 -8.05
N ARG A 600 -23.17 -8.38 -7.32
CA ARG A 600 -21.71 -8.28 -7.30
C ARG A 600 -21.07 -8.35 -8.68
N TRP A 601 -21.51 -9.26 -9.55
CA TRP A 601 -20.99 -9.36 -10.92
C TRP A 601 -21.34 -8.14 -11.76
N TRP A 602 -22.51 -7.54 -11.54
CA TRP A 602 -22.91 -6.33 -12.25
C TRP A 602 -22.08 -5.12 -11.81
N VAL A 603 -21.83 -4.99 -10.51
CA VAL A 603 -20.92 -3.99 -9.96
C VAL A 603 -19.53 -4.11 -10.62
N PHE A 604 -18.98 -5.32 -10.68
CA PHE A 604 -17.66 -5.54 -11.27
C PHE A 604 -17.64 -5.34 -12.80
N ASP A 605 -18.64 -5.82 -13.53
CA ASP A 605 -18.75 -5.62 -14.97
C ASP A 605 -18.85 -4.14 -15.35
N GLU A 606 -19.55 -3.33 -14.55
CA GLU A 606 -19.61 -1.88 -14.76
C GLU A 606 -18.25 -1.21 -14.52
N PHE A 607 -17.51 -1.61 -13.48
CA PHE A 607 -16.12 -1.16 -13.27
C PHE A 607 -15.23 -1.48 -14.47
N LEU A 608 -15.33 -2.70 -15.02
CA LEU A 608 -14.56 -3.10 -16.20
C LEU A 608 -14.98 -2.33 -17.46
N ARG A 609 -16.27 -2.00 -17.62
CA ARG A 609 -16.75 -1.16 -18.72
C ARG A 609 -16.24 0.28 -18.60
N GLN A 610 -16.20 0.84 -17.40
CA GLN A 610 -15.54 2.13 -17.14
C GLN A 610 -14.07 2.05 -17.53
N THR A 611 -13.36 1.02 -17.07
CA THR A 611 -11.95 0.76 -17.41
C THR A 611 -11.74 0.69 -18.92
N ALA A 612 -12.53 -0.09 -19.65
CA ALA A 612 -12.43 -0.24 -21.09
C ALA A 612 -12.57 1.09 -21.85
N ASN A 613 -13.53 1.92 -21.46
CA ASN A 613 -13.77 3.22 -22.09
C ASN A 613 -12.55 4.16 -21.97
N TYR A 614 -12.01 4.31 -20.77
CA TYR A 614 -10.90 5.24 -20.54
C TYR A 614 -9.55 4.69 -20.99
N MET A 615 -9.35 3.37 -20.95
CA MET A 615 -8.22 2.74 -21.63
C MET A 615 -8.27 3.02 -23.14
N GLU A 616 -9.45 2.95 -23.78
CA GLU A 616 -9.57 3.27 -25.19
C GLU A 616 -9.23 4.74 -25.48
N ARG A 617 -9.68 5.66 -24.61
CA ARG A 617 -9.35 7.09 -24.72
C ARG A 617 -7.88 7.40 -24.50
N MET A 618 -7.15 6.55 -23.81
CA MET A 618 -5.70 6.68 -23.63
C MET A 618 -4.88 5.77 -24.55
N ASP A 619 -5.54 5.03 -25.44
CA ASP A 619 -4.89 4.03 -26.31
C ASP A 619 -4.06 3.00 -25.53
N LEU A 620 -4.57 2.60 -24.36
CA LEU A 620 -3.97 1.57 -23.51
C LEU A 620 -4.55 0.22 -23.89
N ARG A 621 -3.69 -0.76 -24.20
CA ARG A 621 -4.08 -2.13 -24.58
C ARG A 621 -3.49 -3.20 -23.67
N GLU A 622 -2.62 -2.80 -22.78
CA GLU A 622 -2.06 -3.60 -21.69
C GLU A 622 -2.60 -3.05 -20.38
N LEU A 623 -2.83 -3.91 -19.40
CA LEU A 623 -3.31 -3.51 -18.07
C LEU A 623 -2.56 -4.28 -17.00
N TRP A 624 -2.10 -3.56 -15.98
CA TRP A 624 -1.60 -4.14 -14.75
C TRP A 624 -2.75 -4.30 -13.75
N VAL A 625 -2.93 -5.49 -13.18
CA VAL A 625 -3.95 -5.79 -12.15
C VAL A 625 -3.31 -6.35 -10.87
N MET A 626 -3.58 -5.71 -9.73
CA MET A 626 -3.15 -6.15 -8.40
C MET A 626 -4.32 -6.71 -7.59
N GLY A 627 -4.05 -7.62 -6.66
CA GLY A 627 -5.06 -8.18 -5.75
C GLY A 627 -6.09 -9.06 -6.45
N VAL A 628 -5.65 -9.76 -7.52
CA VAL A 628 -6.44 -10.75 -8.24
C VAL A 628 -5.74 -12.10 -8.19
N THR A 629 -6.36 -13.07 -7.51
CA THR A 629 -5.83 -14.44 -7.40
C THR A 629 -6.69 -15.44 -8.15
N LYS A 630 -7.95 -15.06 -8.45
CA LYS A 630 -8.93 -15.98 -9.01
C LYS A 630 -8.93 -15.97 -10.55
N PRO A 631 -8.73 -17.12 -11.21
CA PRO A 631 -8.68 -17.19 -12.67
C PRO A 631 -9.94 -16.67 -13.36
N GLU A 632 -11.13 -16.84 -12.78
CA GLU A 632 -12.39 -16.34 -13.32
C GLU A 632 -12.47 -14.81 -13.33
N LEU A 633 -11.85 -14.14 -12.35
CA LEU A 633 -11.77 -12.68 -12.31
C LEU A 633 -10.79 -12.16 -13.36
N ILE A 634 -9.61 -12.80 -13.48
CA ILE A 634 -8.62 -12.49 -14.54
C ILE A 634 -9.25 -12.67 -15.92
N ARG A 635 -9.96 -13.79 -16.12
CA ARG A 635 -10.71 -14.08 -17.36
C ARG A 635 -11.74 -12.98 -17.64
N ARG A 636 -12.41 -12.46 -16.60
CA ARG A 636 -13.45 -11.45 -16.76
C ARG A 636 -12.92 -10.12 -17.31
N TYR A 637 -11.71 -9.70 -16.93
CA TYR A 637 -11.05 -8.54 -17.56
C TYR A 637 -10.93 -8.71 -19.07
N ALA A 638 -10.43 -9.87 -19.49
CA ALA A 638 -10.28 -10.18 -20.90
C ALA A 638 -11.63 -10.25 -21.61
N GLU A 639 -12.70 -10.76 -20.99
CA GLU A 639 -14.05 -10.77 -21.59
C GLU A 639 -14.66 -9.37 -21.75
N LYS A 640 -14.41 -8.46 -20.79
CA LYS A 640 -15.12 -7.17 -20.69
C LYS A 640 -14.37 -5.97 -21.25
N ILE A 641 -13.06 -6.10 -21.53
CA ILE A 641 -12.23 -5.02 -22.07
C ILE A 641 -11.84 -5.36 -23.52
N PRO A 642 -12.57 -4.88 -24.56
CA PRO A 642 -12.45 -5.41 -25.91
C PRO A 642 -11.06 -5.33 -26.55
N ASN A 643 -10.28 -4.27 -26.29
CA ASN A 643 -8.99 -4.04 -26.93
C ASN A 643 -7.77 -4.53 -26.11
N LEU A 644 -8.02 -5.25 -25.01
CA LEU A 644 -6.98 -5.79 -24.15
C LEU A 644 -6.15 -6.85 -24.90
N ARG A 645 -4.82 -6.72 -24.87
CA ARG A 645 -3.84 -7.66 -25.44
C ARG A 645 -3.12 -8.46 -24.36
N ALA A 646 -2.83 -7.82 -23.22
CA ALA A 646 -2.18 -8.48 -22.09
C ALA A 646 -2.62 -7.94 -20.72
N LEU A 647 -2.56 -8.83 -19.73
CA LEU A 647 -2.67 -8.57 -18.31
C LEU A 647 -1.33 -8.85 -17.65
N PHE A 648 -0.82 -7.87 -16.92
CA PHE A 648 0.32 -8.03 -16.02
C PHE A 648 -0.22 -8.11 -14.60
N VAL A 649 -0.07 -9.25 -13.95
CA VAL A 649 -0.65 -9.49 -12.63
C VAL A 649 0.44 -9.53 -11.56
N ASP A 650 -0.02 -9.42 -10.30
CA ASP A 650 0.78 -9.33 -9.07
C ASP A 650 1.40 -7.96 -8.82
N TYR A 651 1.80 -7.71 -7.58
CA TYR A 651 2.63 -6.56 -7.20
C TYR A 651 3.86 -7.14 -6.49
N GLY A 652 4.95 -7.25 -7.24
CA GLY A 652 6.07 -8.15 -6.94
C GLY A 652 5.74 -9.63 -7.16
N ARG A 653 6.78 -10.47 -7.24
CA ARG A 653 6.66 -11.92 -7.44
C ARG A 653 5.78 -12.58 -6.38
N ARG A 654 4.72 -13.26 -6.82
CA ARG A 654 3.84 -14.08 -5.97
C ARG A 654 3.90 -15.57 -6.29
N ILE A 655 4.30 -15.92 -7.52
CA ILE A 655 4.45 -17.30 -7.95
C ILE A 655 5.87 -17.79 -7.69
N ILE A 656 5.98 -19.11 -7.56
CA ILE A 656 7.25 -19.81 -7.31
C ILE A 656 7.57 -20.83 -8.41
N ASP A 657 6.57 -21.28 -9.18
CA ASP A 657 6.78 -22.19 -10.31
C ASP A 657 7.04 -21.37 -11.59
N PRO A 658 8.24 -21.46 -12.20
CA PRO A 658 8.55 -20.82 -13.47
C PRO A 658 7.58 -21.19 -14.59
N SER A 659 6.96 -22.39 -14.56
CA SER A 659 6.01 -22.82 -15.59
C SER A 659 4.72 -21.98 -15.62
N GLU A 660 4.41 -21.28 -14.53
CA GLU A 660 3.17 -20.51 -14.37
C GLU A 660 3.31 -19.03 -14.76
N VAL A 661 4.53 -18.56 -15.07
CA VAL A 661 4.82 -17.14 -15.33
C VAL A 661 3.97 -16.52 -16.44
N THR A 662 3.60 -17.30 -17.46
CA THR A 662 2.86 -16.77 -18.63
C THR A 662 1.86 -17.77 -19.20
N TYR A 663 0.59 -17.36 -19.36
CA TYR A 663 -0.48 -18.16 -19.99
C TYR A 663 -1.44 -17.30 -20.83
N LEU A 664 -2.35 -17.93 -21.60
CA LEU A 664 -3.46 -17.24 -22.25
C LEU A 664 -4.75 -17.38 -21.44
N THR A 665 -5.55 -16.32 -21.42
CA THR A 665 -6.94 -16.32 -20.96
C THR A 665 -7.89 -15.98 -22.11
N SER A 666 -9.18 -15.78 -21.81
CA SER A 666 -10.24 -15.50 -22.79
C SER A 666 -9.81 -14.53 -23.90
N ARG A 667 -10.25 -14.80 -25.14
CA ARG A 667 -9.92 -14.02 -26.35
C ARG A 667 -8.40 -13.91 -26.64
N ARG A 668 -7.62 -14.93 -26.27
CA ARG A 668 -6.16 -14.98 -26.43
C ARG A 668 -5.42 -13.81 -25.79
N VAL A 669 -5.95 -13.27 -24.69
CA VAL A 669 -5.23 -12.26 -23.90
C VAL A 669 -4.11 -12.95 -23.12
N ALA A 670 -2.88 -12.44 -23.25
CA ALA A 670 -1.74 -12.95 -22.50
C ALA A 670 -1.82 -12.51 -21.04
N VAL A 671 -1.48 -13.40 -20.11
CA VAL A 671 -1.37 -13.09 -18.69
C VAL A 671 0.07 -13.37 -18.26
N PHE A 672 0.71 -12.38 -17.64
CA PHE A 672 2.08 -12.45 -17.16
C PHE A 672 2.12 -12.19 -15.65
N HIS A 673 2.63 -13.15 -14.89
CA HIS A 673 2.93 -12.98 -13.46
C HIS A 673 4.30 -12.31 -13.28
N ALA A 674 4.42 -11.45 -12.27
CA ALA A 674 5.69 -10.82 -11.93
C ALA A 674 6.74 -11.86 -11.52
N VAL A 675 7.95 -11.75 -12.06
CA VAL A 675 9.06 -12.68 -11.74
C VAL A 675 10.07 -12.11 -10.75
N THR A 676 9.95 -10.84 -10.38
CA THR A 676 10.87 -10.14 -9.48
C THR A 676 10.14 -9.50 -8.30
N GLY A 677 10.83 -9.39 -7.16
CA GLY A 677 10.37 -8.69 -5.96
C GLY A 677 11.19 -7.43 -5.67
N TRP A 678 11.04 -6.89 -4.46
CA TRP A 678 11.85 -5.77 -3.98
C TRP A 678 12.24 -5.95 -2.51
N ARG A 679 13.33 -5.29 -2.14
CA ARG A 679 13.72 -4.99 -0.76
C ARG A 679 14.21 -3.54 -0.75
N LEU A 680 13.77 -2.76 0.22
CA LEU A 680 14.07 -1.32 0.23
C LEU A 680 15.50 -1.08 0.70
N GLU A 681 16.01 -1.95 1.55
CA GLU A 681 17.30 -1.85 2.23
C GLU A 681 18.48 -2.34 1.38
N ASP A 682 18.23 -2.98 0.23
CA ASP A 682 19.29 -3.47 -0.65
C ASP A 682 20.20 -2.31 -1.11
N THR A 683 21.51 -2.49 -1.03
CA THR A 683 22.47 -1.67 -1.77
C THR A 683 22.26 -1.83 -3.28
N HIS A 684 22.83 -0.93 -4.09
CA HIS A 684 22.77 -1.01 -5.55
C HIS A 684 23.20 -2.39 -6.09
N GLU A 685 24.36 -2.89 -5.65
CA GLU A 685 24.92 -4.16 -6.10
C GLU A 685 24.07 -5.36 -5.67
N GLU A 686 23.58 -5.38 -4.42
CA GLU A 686 22.68 -6.42 -3.92
C GLU A 686 21.37 -6.45 -4.71
N ARG A 687 20.82 -5.27 -5.02
CA ARG A 687 19.58 -5.11 -5.77
C ARG A 687 19.72 -5.64 -7.20
N VAL A 688 20.80 -5.28 -7.89
CA VAL A 688 21.12 -5.78 -9.24
C VAL A 688 21.28 -7.30 -9.22
N ASN A 689 22.09 -7.83 -8.29
CA ASN A 689 22.34 -9.28 -8.19
C ASN A 689 21.07 -10.06 -7.88
N ARG A 690 20.24 -9.56 -6.95
CA ARG A 690 18.96 -10.18 -6.61
C ARG A 690 18.03 -10.19 -7.82
N MET A 691 17.87 -9.08 -8.53
CA MET A 691 16.99 -9.00 -9.69
C MET A 691 17.45 -9.96 -10.82
N VAL A 692 18.75 -10.02 -11.11
CA VAL A 692 19.31 -10.97 -12.08
C VAL A 692 19.08 -12.43 -11.64
N LYS A 693 19.30 -12.74 -10.36
CA LYS A 693 19.05 -14.08 -9.80
C LYS A 693 17.58 -14.45 -9.93
N GLU A 694 16.65 -13.59 -9.52
CA GLU A 694 15.21 -13.82 -9.60
C GLU A 694 14.75 -14.06 -11.04
N ILE A 695 15.20 -13.25 -12.01
CA ILE A 695 14.88 -13.43 -13.43
C ILE A 695 15.34 -14.81 -13.92
N ARG A 696 16.58 -15.20 -13.63
CA ARG A 696 17.13 -16.50 -14.04
C ARG A 696 16.40 -17.66 -13.37
N THR A 697 16.14 -17.58 -12.06
CA THR A 697 15.41 -18.60 -11.30
C THR A 697 13.99 -18.79 -11.83
N MET A 698 13.31 -17.71 -12.19
CA MET A 698 11.94 -17.75 -12.69
C MET A 698 11.85 -17.92 -14.21
N THR A 699 12.96 -18.15 -14.90
CA THR A 699 12.94 -18.45 -16.33
C THR A 699 12.52 -19.91 -16.53
N PRO A 700 11.40 -20.19 -17.22
CA PRO A 700 11.00 -21.56 -17.54
C PRO A 700 12.10 -22.32 -18.27
N SER A 701 12.17 -23.64 -18.14
CA SER A 701 13.04 -24.51 -18.94
C SER A 701 12.70 -24.45 -20.45
N THR A 702 11.42 -24.26 -20.77
CA THR A 702 10.90 -24.19 -22.14
C THR A 702 11.39 -22.92 -22.84
N ARG A 703 11.77 -23.04 -24.12
CA ARG A 703 12.16 -21.91 -24.99
C ARG A 703 11.24 -21.81 -26.22
N PRO A 704 10.89 -20.59 -26.66
CA PRO A 704 11.18 -19.31 -26.02
C PRO A 704 10.38 -19.11 -24.72
N ALA A 705 10.91 -18.26 -23.83
CA ALA A 705 10.24 -17.87 -22.59
C ALA A 705 9.87 -16.37 -22.59
N PHE A 706 8.89 -15.99 -21.78
CA PHE A 706 8.33 -14.64 -21.75
C PHE A 706 8.08 -14.20 -20.32
N LEU A 707 8.70 -13.11 -19.87
CA LEU A 707 8.76 -12.73 -18.46
C LEU A 707 8.32 -11.27 -18.23
N HIS A 708 7.51 -11.06 -17.20
CA HIS A 708 7.21 -9.73 -16.66
C HIS A 708 8.18 -9.41 -15.52
N VAL A 709 9.10 -8.47 -15.76
CA VAL A 709 10.03 -7.98 -14.74
C VAL A 709 9.41 -6.78 -14.06
N PHE A 710 8.94 -7.01 -12.83
CA PHE A 710 8.39 -5.99 -11.94
C PHE A 710 9.50 -5.04 -11.48
N VAL A 711 9.28 -3.74 -11.65
CA VAL A 711 10.18 -2.68 -11.18
C VAL A 711 9.43 -1.76 -10.24
N LEU A 712 9.80 -1.80 -8.94
CA LEU A 712 9.30 -0.85 -7.95
C LEU A 712 9.88 0.54 -8.24
N ASN A 713 9.05 1.49 -8.64
CA ASN A 713 9.48 2.85 -8.99
C ASN A 713 10.21 3.60 -7.84
N TRP A 714 9.97 3.26 -6.58
CA TRP A 714 10.58 3.88 -5.39
C TRP A 714 12.01 3.42 -5.10
N GLY A 715 12.43 2.28 -5.64
CA GLY A 715 13.69 1.62 -5.27
C GLY A 715 14.70 1.48 -6.40
N PHE A 716 14.49 2.15 -7.55
CA PHE A 716 15.31 1.97 -8.75
C PHE A 716 15.50 3.28 -9.53
N ASP A 717 16.63 3.36 -10.23
CA ASP A 717 16.87 4.27 -11.35
C ASP A 717 17.01 3.49 -12.67
N LEU A 718 17.09 4.19 -13.81
CA LEU A 718 17.16 3.52 -15.12
C LEU A 718 18.54 2.91 -15.39
N GLU A 719 19.58 3.45 -14.75
CA GLU A 719 20.96 2.99 -14.77
C GLU A 719 21.06 1.57 -14.18
N THR A 720 20.38 1.32 -13.07
CA THR A 720 20.23 -0.01 -12.46
C THR A 720 19.63 -1.01 -13.43
N LEU A 721 18.56 -0.63 -14.15
CA LEU A 721 17.92 -1.52 -15.13
C LEU A 721 18.83 -1.81 -16.33
N LYS A 722 19.61 -0.83 -16.78
CA LYS A 722 20.63 -1.02 -17.83
C LYS A 722 21.71 -1.99 -17.40
N GLU A 723 22.12 -1.94 -16.14
CA GLU A 723 23.06 -2.89 -15.58
C GLU A 723 22.49 -4.31 -15.47
N VAL A 724 21.25 -4.45 -15.00
CA VAL A 724 20.53 -5.74 -14.97
C VAL A 724 20.47 -6.35 -16.39
N ALA A 725 20.06 -5.57 -17.39
CA ALA A 725 20.01 -6.02 -18.78
C ALA A 725 21.38 -6.50 -19.28
N LYS A 726 22.45 -5.75 -18.97
CA LYS A 726 23.83 -6.13 -19.31
C LYS A 726 24.26 -7.44 -18.66
N ARG A 727 23.94 -7.66 -17.38
CA ARG A 727 24.32 -8.87 -16.64
C ARG A 727 23.53 -10.12 -17.04
N LEU A 728 22.31 -9.95 -17.54
CA LEU A 728 21.51 -11.05 -18.11
C LEU A 728 22.13 -11.60 -19.41
N GLY A 729 22.68 -10.72 -20.26
CA GLY A 729 23.37 -11.10 -21.49
C GLY A 729 22.44 -11.48 -22.65
N ASP A 730 23.02 -11.89 -23.78
CA ASP A 730 22.32 -12.00 -25.07
C ASP A 730 21.20 -13.06 -25.13
N GLU A 731 21.16 -14.02 -24.20
CA GLU A 731 20.03 -14.97 -24.09
C GLU A 731 18.72 -14.26 -23.74
N TYR A 732 18.81 -13.15 -22.99
CA TYR A 732 17.68 -12.39 -22.49
C TYR A 732 17.50 -11.12 -23.32
N VAL A 733 16.38 -11.03 -24.03
CA VAL A 733 16.06 -9.94 -24.93
C VAL A 733 15.04 -9.00 -24.27
N PRO A 734 15.44 -7.80 -23.82
CA PRO A 734 14.47 -6.82 -23.33
C PRO A 734 13.58 -6.36 -24.48
N VAL A 735 12.27 -6.33 -24.26
CA VAL A 735 11.27 -5.88 -25.23
C VAL A 735 10.21 -5.02 -24.55
N ARG A 736 9.47 -4.25 -25.35
CA ARG A 736 8.32 -3.50 -24.83
C ARG A 736 7.23 -4.48 -24.34
N PRO A 737 6.37 -4.08 -23.38
CA PRO A 737 5.25 -4.91 -22.92
C PRO A 737 4.31 -5.38 -24.04
N ASP A 738 4.02 -4.52 -25.02
CA ASP A 738 3.18 -4.87 -26.17
C ASP A 738 3.85 -5.85 -27.13
N HIS A 739 5.16 -5.70 -27.35
CA HIS A 739 5.96 -6.67 -28.09
C HIS A 739 6.04 -8.02 -27.38
N LEU A 740 6.19 -8.04 -26.05
CA LEU A 740 6.17 -9.27 -25.26
C LEU A 740 4.85 -10.04 -25.46
N ALA A 741 3.72 -9.34 -25.37
CA ALA A 741 2.40 -9.91 -25.62
C ALA A 741 2.22 -10.41 -27.06
N GLN A 742 2.78 -9.71 -28.05
CA GLN A 742 2.72 -10.10 -29.45
C GLN A 742 3.56 -11.35 -29.72
N LEU A 743 4.80 -11.40 -29.24
CA LEU A 743 5.70 -12.54 -29.40
C LEU A 743 5.14 -13.80 -28.75
N TYR A 744 4.58 -13.68 -27.54
CA TYR A 744 3.94 -14.81 -26.87
C TYR A 744 2.75 -15.34 -27.67
N ARG A 745 1.86 -14.47 -28.17
CA ARG A 745 0.73 -14.89 -29.00
C ARG A 745 1.18 -15.55 -30.30
N GLN A 746 2.19 -15.00 -30.99
CA GLN A 746 2.76 -15.62 -32.19
C GLN A 746 3.33 -17.01 -31.91
N TRP A 747 3.96 -17.21 -30.74
CA TRP A 747 4.45 -18.52 -30.34
C TRP A 747 3.31 -19.50 -30.06
N MET A 748 2.29 -19.07 -29.32
CA MET A 748 1.13 -19.90 -28.98
C MET A 748 0.33 -20.34 -30.22
N GLU A 749 0.20 -19.46 -31.22
CA GLU A 749 -0.42 -19.80 -32.51
C GLU A 749 0.31 -20.95 -33.23
N ARG A 750 1.62 -21.08 -33.05
CA ARG A 750 2.40 -22.21 -33.60
C ARG A 750 2.19 -23.52 -32.83
N GLN A 751 1.90 -23.45 -31.54
CA GLN A 751 1.73 -24.65 -30.69
C GLN A 751 0.40 -25.37 -30.97
N LYS A 752 -0.66 -24.64 -31.37
CA LYS A 752 -2.06 -25.11 -31.53
C LYS A 752 -2.70 -25.61 -30.22
N ILE A 753 -2.04 -26.52 -29.51
CA ILE A 753 -2.37 -26.97 -28.16
C ILE A 753 -1.15 -26.70 -27.28
N PHE A 754 -1.37 -26.08 -26.13
CA PHE A 754 -0.33 -25.89 -25.14
C PHE A 754 -0.56 -26.81 -23.95
N ILE A 755 0.50 -27.51 -23.54
CA ILE A 755 0.43 -28.54 -22.50
C ILE A 755 1.34 -28.12 -21.36
N ARG A 756 0.82 -28.14 -20.14
CA ARG A 756 1.60 -28.08 -18.90
C ARG A 756 1.41 -29.37 -18.14
N ALA A 757 2.50 -30.07 -17.90
CA ALA A 757 2.56 -31.24 -17.05
C ALA A 757 3.84 -31.14 -16.20
N PRO A 758 3.89 -31.80 -15.03
CA PRO A 758 5.14 -31.94 -14.29
C PRO A 758 6.21 -32.57 -15.18
N GLU A 759 7.40 -32.00 -15.24
CA GLU A 759 8.54 -32.63 -15.94
C GLU A 759 9.06 -33.85 -15.17
N ARG A 760 8.97 -33.77 -13.84
CA ARG A 760 9.45 -34.77 -12.89
C ARG A 760 8.42 -34.94 -11.79
N ILE A 761 8.23 -36.18 -11.36
CA ILE A 761 7.39 -36.50 -10.23
C ILE A 761 8.14 -37.48 -9.31
N PRO A 762 8.32 -37.15 -8.01
CA PRO A 762 8.90 -38.08 -7.06
C PRO A 762 7.96 -39.27 -6.85
N VAL A 763 8.42 -40.50 -7.04
CA VAL A 763 7.65 -41.69 -6.70
C VAL A 763 7.88 -42.01 -5.24
N VAL A 764 6.85 -41.72 -4.44
CA VAL A 764 6.94 -41.74 -2.98
C VAL A 764 7.21 -43.14 -2.41
N ALA A 765 6.64 -44.18 -3.01
CA ALA A 765 6.93 -45.57 -2.66
C ALA A 765 6.66 -46.49 -3.85
N GLU A 766 7.45 -47.56 -3.97
CA GLU A 766 7.25 -48.56 -5.03
C GLU A 766 5.88 -49.24 -4.88
N GLY A 767 5.11 -49.30 -5.97
CA GLY A 767 3.78 -49.91 -5.99
C GLY A 767 2.63 -49.02 -5.49
N PHE A 768 2.89 -47.81 -4.98
CA PHE A 768 1.82 -46.87 -4.60
C PHE A 768 1.13 -46.27 -5.84
N PRO A 769 -0.22 -46.25 -5.91
CA PRO A 769 -0.93 -45.49 -6.94
C PRO A 769 -0.66 -43.99 -6.79
N MET A 770 -0.38 -43.33 -7.91
CA MET A 770 -0.17 -41.89 -7.96
C MET A 770 -1.13 -41.23 -8.94
N ALA A 771 -1.28 -39.92 -8.79
CA ALA A 771 -1.98 -39.08 -9.73
C ALA A 771 -1.19 -37.79 -10.03
N PHE A 772 -1.42 -37.19 -11.20
CA PHE A 772 -0.90 -35.87 -11.53
C PHE A 772 -1.79 -35.20 -12.58
N GLU A 773 -1.71 -33.87 -12.65
CA GLU A 773 -2.51 -33.07 -13.58
C GLU A 773 -1.71 -32.78 -14.86
N VAL A 774 -2.32 -33.08 -16.00
CA VAL A 774 -1.93 -32.53 -17.30
C VAL A 774 -2.90 -31.40 -17.62
N LYS A 775 -2.44 -30.16 -17.58
CA LYS A 775 -3.22 -28.98 -17.96
C LYS A 775 -3.05 -28.77 -19.46
N VAL A 776 -4.15 -28.69 -20.20
CA VAL A 776 -4.13 -28.47 -21.65
C VAL A 776 -4.93 -27.22 -21.98
N LEU A 777 -4.34 -26.34 -22.78
CA LEU A 777 -4.97 -25.12 -23.29
C LEU A 777 -5.13 -25.23 -24.81
N ASN A 778 -6.33 -24.91 -25.29
CA ASN A 778 -6.57 -24.74 -26.72
C ASN A 778 -6.09 -23.35 -27.18
N ALA A 779 -5.02 -23.32 -27.97
CA ALA A 779 -4.47 -22.09 -28.55
C ALA A 779 -5.05 -21.79 -29.94
N GLU A 780 -5.88 -22.69 -30.51
CA GLU A 780 -6.53 -22.45 -31.80
C GLU A 780 -7.71 -21.46 -31.67
N PRO A 781 -8.01 -20.69 -32.74
CA PRO A 781 -9.14 -19.75 -32.76
C PRO A 781 -10.52 -20.43 -32.88
N LYS A 782 -10.56 -21.76 -32.78
CA LYS A 782 -11.78 -22.58 -32.93
C LYS A 782 -11.88 -23.56 -31.78
N THR A 783 -13.10 -24.04 -31.56
CA THR A 783 -13.34 -25.09 -30.57
C THR A 783 -12.67 -26.39 -31.03
N ALA A 784 -11.94 -27.06 -30.14
CA ALA A 784 -11.28 -28.34 -30.42
C ALA A 784 -11.64 -29.39 -29.35
N THR A 785 -11.75 -30.65 -29.75
CA THR A 785 -11.87 -31.78 -28.81
C THR A 785 -10.47 -32.31 -28.50
N ILE A 786 -10.06 -32.22 -27.24
CA ILE A 786 -8.76 -32.65 -26.75
C ILE A 786 -8.91 -34.00 -26.05
N LYS A 787 -7.99 -34.93 -26.30
CA LYS A 787 -7.92 -36.26 -25.70
C LYS A 787 -6.56 -36.44 -25.05
N VAL A 788 -6.54 -37.02 -23.85
CA VAL A 788 -5.30 -37.34 -23.13
C VAL A 788 -5.27 -38.85 -22.86
N LYS A 789 -4.16 -39.48 -23.21
CA LYS A 789 -3.93 -40.93 -23.05
C LYS A 789 -2.56 -41.18 -22.43
N VAL A 790 -2.48 -42.21 -21.60
CA VAL A 790 -1.20 -42.78 -21.16
C VAL A 790 -0.82 -43.88 -22.14
N LEU A 791 0.38 -43.78 -22.70
CA LEU A 791 0.92 -44.76 -23.65
C LEU A 791 1.72 -45.85 -22.95
N ASP A 792 2.50 -45.48 -21.93
CA ASP A 792 3.37 -46.40 -21.19
C ASP A 792 3.76 -45.84 -19.79
N GLY A 793 4.36 -46.68 -18.94
CA GLY A 793 4.98 -46.29 -17.67
C GLY A 793 4.09 -46.34 -16.43
N LEU A 794 2.77 -46.45 -16.62
CA LEU A 794 1.79 -46.57 -15.53
C LEU A 794 0.88 -47.79 -15.73
N LYS A 795 0.92 -48.74 -14.78
CA LYS A 795 -0.01 -49.87 -14.73
C LYS A 795 -1.38 -49.42 -14.25
N GLY A 796 -2.44 -49.90 -14.92
CA GLY A 796 -3.83 -49.55 -14.58
C GLY A 796 -4.17 -48.08 -14.84
N ALA A 797 -3.48 -47.45 -15.80
CA ALA A 797 -3.62 -46.03 -16.08
C ALA A 797 -5.06 -45.61 -16.40
N LYS A 798 -5.51 -44.52 -15.78
CA LYS A 798 -6.80 -43.86 -16.04
C LYS A 798 -6.59 -42.36 -16.22
N VAL A 799 -7.40 -41.75 -17.10
CA VAL A 799 -7.40 -40.29 -17.31
C VAL A 799 -8.82 -39.77 -17.13
N SER A 800 -9.01 -38.76 -16.29
CA SER A 800 -10.33 -38.18 -15.98
C SER A 800 -10.33 -36.64 -16.07
N PRO A 801 -11.20 -36.03 -16.90
CA PRO A 801 -11.86 -36.68 -18.04
C PRO A 801 -10.82 -37.18 -19.05
N SER A 802 -11.11 -38.19 -19.87
CA SER A 802 -10.17 -38.65 -20.92
C SER A 802 -10.24 -37.81 -22.20
N GLN A 803 -11.32 -37.04 -22.37
CA GLN A 803 -11.50 -36.08 -23.46
C GLN A 803 -12.35 -34.89 -23.02
N GLN A 804 -12.09 -33.71 -23.57
CA GLN A 804 -12.88 -32.50 -23.31
C GLN A 804 -12.94 -31.59 -24.54
N ARG A 805 -14.09 -30.92 -24.73
CA ARG A 805 -14.29 -29.92 -25.77
C ARG A 805 -13.92 -28.54 -25.22
N LEU A 806 -12.92 -27.90 -25.81
CA LEU A 806 -12.37 -26.60 -25.35
C LEU A 806 -12.55 -25.53 -26.42
N ARG A 807 -13.11 -24.38 -26.05
CA ARG A 807 -13.16 -23.17 -26.89
C ARG A 807 -11.76 -22.54 -27.02
N GLU A 808 -11.65 -21.49 -27.85
CA GLU A 808 -10.43 -20.69 -27.97
C GLU A 808 -9.98 -20.17 -26.60
N SER A 809 -8.70 -20.39 -26.27
CA SER A 809 -8.08 -20.02 -24.98
C SER A 809 -8.74 -20.63 -23.74
N GLU A 810 -9.54 -21.68 -23.91
CA GLU A 810 -10.06 -22.47 -22.81
C GLU A 810 -9.03 -23.54 -22.43
N GLY A 811 -8.83 -23.70 -21.12
CA GLY A 811 -7.98 -24.72 -20.54
C GLY A 811 -8.79 -25.78 -19.81
N ALA A 812 -8.25 -26.99 -19.75
CA ALA A 812 -8.79 -28.08 -18.95
C ALA A 812 -7.68 -28.81 -18.21
N LYS A 813 -8.05 -29.37 -17.05
CA LYS A 813 -7.19 -30.24 -16.25
C LYS A 813 -7.59 -31.68 -16.53
N PHE A 814 -6.61 -32.50 -16.89
CA PHE A 814 -6.76 -33.94 -17.07
C PHE A 814 -6.02 -34.64 -15.94
N LEU A 815 -6.75 -35.32 -15.05
CA LEU A 815 -6.14 -36.08 -13.96
C LEU A 815 -5.69 -37.44 -14.49
N VAL A 816 -4.38 -37.66 -14.55
CA VAL A 816 -3.77 -38.94 -14.90
C VAL A 816 -3.52 -39.71 -13.62
N MET A 817 -3.94 -40.98 -13.55
CA MET A 817 -3.79 -41.86 -12.40
C MET A 817 -3.22 -43.20 -12.83
N GLY A 818 -2.38 -43.82 -12.00
CA GLY A 818 -1.89 -45.18 -12.22
C GLY A 818 -0.77 -45.56 -11.25
N THR A 819 -0.30 -46.80 -11.33
CA THR A 819 0.83 -47.27 -10.52
C THR A 819 2.11 -47.25 -11.37
N PRO A 820 3.18 -46.53 -10.97
CA PRO A 820 4.46 -46.53 -11.68
C PRO A 820 5.02 -47.94 -11.88
N VAL A 821 5.44 -48.25 -13.11
CA VAL A 821 6.15 -49.50 -13.45
C VAL A 821 7.52 -49.28 -14.07
N GLY A 822 7.90 -48.02 -14.31
CA GLY A 822 9.20 -47.61 -14.84
C GLY A 822 9.66 -46.29 -14.23
N ASP A 823 10.72 -45.73 -14.79
CA ASP A 823 11.30 -44.43 -14.44
C ASP A 823 10.72 -43.28 -15.29
N ARG A 824 9.79 -43.57 -16.20
CA ARG A 824 9.12 -42.59 -17.06
C ARG A 824 7.66 -42.96 -17.28
N ALA A 825 6.79 -41.96 -17.41
CA ALA A 825 5.43 -42.10 -17.92
C ALA A 825 5.30 -41.40 -19.27
N LYS A 826 4.86 -42.14 -20.30
CA LYS A 826 4.68 -41.60 -21.66
C LYS A 826 3.22 -41.17 -21.86
N ILE A 827 3.00 -39.90 -22.19
CA ILE A 827 1.68 -39.28 -22.32
C ILE A 827 1.47 -38.81 -23.75
N ASN A 828 0.28 -39.06 -24.30
CA ASN A 828 -0.18 -38.49 -25.56
C ASN A 828 -1.32 -37.51 -25.29
N VAL A 829 -1.18 -36.29 -25.80
CA VAL A 829 -2.26 -35.30 -25.86
C VAL A 829 -2.55 -35.04 -27.32
N SER A 830 -3.76 -35.37 -27.76
CA SER A 830 -4.19 -35.20 -29.15
C SER A 830 -5.42 -34.31 -29.24
N GLY A 831 -5.44 -33.44 -30.23
CA GLY A 831 -6.64 -32.74 -30.68
C GLY A 831 -6.92 -33.07 -32.14
N GLU A 832 -7.89 -32.37 -32.70
CA GLU A 832 -8.37 -32.60 -34.06
C GLU A 832 -7.32 -32.32 -35.15
N PHE A 833 -6.28 -31.53 -34.85
CA PHE A 833 -5.25 -31.09 -35.82
C PHE A 833 -3.80 -31.27 -35.37
N VAL A 834 -3.56 -31.86 -34.19
CA VAL A 834 -2.20 -32.07 -33.65
C VAL A 834 -2.19 -33.18 -32.59
N ALA A 835 -1.09 -33.90 -32.49
CA ALA A 835 -0.80 -34.82 -31.40
C ALA A 835 0.59 -34.55 -30.85
N HIS A 836 0.70 -34.48 -29.53
CA HIS A 836 1.95 -34.30 -28.81
C HIS A 836 2.18 -35.51 -27.91
N GLU A 837 3.36 -36.11 -28.04
CA GLU A 837 3.85 -37.13 -27.12
C GLU A 837 4.98 -36.54 -26.30
N PHE A 838 4.95 -36.76 -24.98
CA PHE A 838 6.01 -36.37 -24.08
C PHE A 838 6.16 -37.38 -22.95
N GLU A 839 7.31 -37.35 -22.29
CA GLU A 839 7.63 -38.21 -21.17
C GLU A 839 7.74 -37.38 -19.90
N ILE A 840 7.24 -37.93 -18.80
CA ILE A 840 7.39 -37.39 -17.44
C ILE A 840 8.35 -38.31 -16.70
N SER A 841 9.41 -37.76 -16.12
CA SER A 841 10.36 -38.52 -15.32
C SER A 841 9.72 -38.89 -13.97
N LEU A 842 9.85 -40.16 -13.59
CA LEU A 842 9.35 -40.72 -12.33
C LEU A 842 10.55 -41.05 -11.44
N GLU A 843 10.89 -40.14 -10.53
CA GLU A 843 12.09 -40.24 -9.70
C GLU A 843 11.80 -41.03 -8.42
N LYS A 844 12.29 -42.26 -8.32
CA LYS A 844 12.05 -43.09 -7.13
C LYS A 844 12.74 -42.50 -5.90
N LEU A 845 11.94 -42.11 -4.90
CA LEU A 845 12.47 -41.74 -3.59
C LEU A 845 12.90 -43.01 -2.85
N PRO A 846 14.09 -43.05 -2.22
CA PRO A 846 14.53 -44.25 -1.52
C PRO A 846 13.67 -44.50 -0.28
N SER A 847 13.04 -45.69 -0.20
CA SER A 847 12.17 -46.05 0.94
C SER A 847 12.87 -45.94 2.30
N ARG A 848 14.20 -46.06 2.33
CA ARG A 848 15.05 -45.90 3.52
C ARG A 848 15.14 -44.47 4.05
N GLU A 849 14.78 -43.46 3.24
CA GLU A 849 14.79 -42.05 3.69
C GLU A 849 13.56 -41.71 4.53
N PHE A 850 12.48 -42.48 4.48
CA PHE A 850 11.27 -42.17 5.26
C PHE A 850 11.47 -42.43 6.76
N VAL A 851 11.26 -41.40 7.59
CA VAL A 851 11.32 -41.54 9.05
C VAL A 851 10.13 -42.34 9.59
N GLU A 852 9.03 -42.41 8.85
CA GLU A 852 7.83 -43.18 9.20
C GLU A 852 7.06 -43.64 7.95
N PRO A 853 6.26 -44.72 8.04
CA PRO A 853 5.50 -45.23 6.91
C PRO A 853 4.34 -44.31 6.52
N LEU A 854 4.08 -44.23 5.21
CA LEU A 854 2.95 -43.46 4.66
C LEU A 854 1.61 -44.21 4.80
N PRO A 855 0.47 -43.47 4.75
CA PRO A 855 -0.85 -44.08 4.78
C PRO A 855 -1.03 -45.10 3.66
N LYS A 856 -1.47 -46.32 3.98
CA LYS A 856 -1.75 -47.36 2.98
C LYS A 856 -3.12 -47.14 2.33
N GLY A 857 -3.28 -47.60 1.09
CA GLY A 857 -4.57 -47.62 0.40
C GLY A 857 -5.07 -46.26 -0.09
N VAL A 858 -4.19 -45.27 -0.20
CA VAL A 858 -4.52 -43.94 -0.75
C VAL A 858 -3.85 -43.74 -2.10
N THR A 859 -4.46 -42.92 -2.96
CA THR A 859 -3.80 -42.40 -4.16
C THR A 859 -3.25 -41.01 -3.85
N LEU A 860 -1.95 -40.81 -4.11
CA LEU A 860 -1.31 -39.52 -3.88
C LEU A 860 -1.24 -38.73 -5.19
N LYS A 861 -1.93 -37.59 -5.25
CA LYS A 861 -1.82 -36.64 -6.36
C LYS A 861 -0.65 -35.71 -6.11
N PHE A 862 0.33 -35.70 -7.02
CA PHE A 862 1.42 -34.73 -6.96
C PHE A 862 0.88 -33.32 -7.13
N VAL A 863 1.24 -32.42 -6.21
CA VAL A 863 0.86 -31.00 -6.26
C VAL A 863 2.04 -30.18 -6.74
N ALA A 864 3.17 -30.24 -6.02
CA ALA A 864 4.38 -29.50 -6.35
C ALA A 864 5.58 -29.98 -5.51
N GLN A 865 6.79 -29.60 -5.92
CA GLN A 865 8.01 -29.68 -5.13
C GLN A 865 8.60 -28.27 -5.00
N PHE A 866 8.97 -27.89 -3.78
CA PHE A 866 9.53 -26.58 -3.46
C PHE A 866 10.96 -26.75 -2.98
N GLU A 867 11.93 -26.30 -3.78
CA GLU A 867 13.34 -26.25 -3.37
C GLU A 867 13.52 -25.27 -2.22
N ALA A 868 14.22 -25.69 -1.17
CA ALA A 868 14.37 -24.89 0.04
C ALA A 868 15.02 -23.56 -0.27
N GLU A 869 16.03 -23.49 -1.14
CA GLU A 869 16.71 -22.23 -1.49
C GLU A 869 15.81 -21.24 -2.26
N SER A 870 14.67 -21.69 -2.77
CA SER A 870 13.69 -20.86 -3.47
C SER A 870 12.55 -20.38 -2.57
N LEU A 871 12.45 -20.89 -1.34
CA LEU A 871 11.53 -20.44 -0.31
C LEU A 871 12.07 -19.22 0.44
N ALA A 872 11.28 -18.64 1.35
CA ALA A 872 11.75 -17.55 2.20
C ALA A 872 12.49 -18.09 3.43
N HIS A 873 13.43 -17.30 3.96
CA HIS A 873 14.28 -17.68 5.09
C HIS A 873 14.48 -16.50 6.05
N LEU A 874 14.48 -16.77 7.35
CA LEU A 874 14.89 -15.82 8.40
C LEU A 874 16.27 -16.16 9.00
N THR A 875 16.78 -17.35 8.70
CA THR A 875 18.06 -17.85 9.21
C THR A 875 18.64 -18.92 8.29
N GLY A 876 19.94 -19.17 8.37
CA GLY A 876 20.68 -20.11 7.52
C GLY A 876 21.26 -19.49 6.25
N GLU A 877 21.87 -20.32 5.41
CA GLU A 877 22.51 -19.92 4.15
C GLU A 877 22.40 -21.00 3.07
N GLU A 878 22.45 -20.60 1.80
CA GLU A 878 22.47 -21.50 0.64
C GLU A 878 23.84 -22.20 0.53
N VAL A 879 23.85 -23.53 0.43
CA VAL A 879 25.08 -24.33 0.31
C VAL A 879 24.90 -25.40 -0.78
N GLY A 880 25.95 -25.65 -1.56
CA GLY A 880 25.95 -26.75 -2.54
C GLY A 880 25.98 -28.13 -1.88
N ASP A 881 25.17 -29.05 -2.37
CA ASP A 881 25.11 -30.43 -1.89
C ASP A 881 24.77 -31.39 -3.04
N ALA A 882 25.71 -32.26 -3.39
CA ALA A 882 25.55 -33.17 -4.53
C ALA A 882 24.42 -34.21 -4.35
N GLN A 883 23.92 -34.42 -3.13
CA GLN A 883 22.83 -35.37 -2.85
C GLN A 883 21.44 -34.69 -2.78
N ALA A 884 21.39 -33.37 -2.93
CA ALA A 884 20.16 -32.58 -2.93
C ALA A 884 19.49 -32.58 -4.31
N SER A 885 18.16 -32.42 -4.36
CA SER A 885 17.38 -32.52 -5.60
C SER A 885 17.78 -31.46 -6.64
N GLY A 886 18.08 -30.24 -6.19
CA GLY A 886 18.61 -29.14 -6.99
C GLY A 886 20.14 -28.97 -6.93
N GLY A 887 20.87 -29.89 -6.29
CA GLY A 887 22.31 -29.75 -6.02
C GLY A 887 22.66 -28.71 -4.95
N ARG A 888 21.66 -28.21 -4.21
CA ARG A 888 21.78 -27.19 -3.17
C ARG A 888 20.80 -27.45 -2.03
N VAL A 889 21.14 -26.93 -0.85
CA VAL A 889 20.31 -26.96 0.35
C VAL A 889 20.31 -25.60 1.03
N TRP A 890 19.32 -25.36 1.88
CA TRP A 890 19.39 -24.29 2.87
C TRP A 890 19.86 -24.82 4.22
N LEU A 891 21.00 -24.34 4.70
CA LEU A 891 21.70 -24.87 5.88
C LEU A 891 21.69 -23.88 7.04
N ALA A 892 21.19 -24.33 8.20
CA ALA A 892 21.36 -23.67 9.48
C ALA A 892 22.49 -24.33 10.28
N ARG A 893 23.32 -23.52 10.94
CA ARG A 893 24.55 -23.94 11.64
C ARG A 893 24.51 -23.48 13.08
N LYS A 894 24.67 -24.42 13.99
CA LYS A 894 24.83 -24.21 15.42
C LYS A 894 25.98 -23.23 15.66
N ASN A 895 25.79 -22.31 16.60
CA ASN A 895 26.74 -21.25 16.97
C ASN A 895 27.07 -20.21 15.88
N ARG A 896 26.48 -20.28 14.68
CA ARG A 896 26.64 -19.27 13.62
C ARG A 896 25.34 -18.55 13.30
N HIS A 897 24.25 -19.28 13.19
CA HIS A 897 22.95 -18.75 12.81
C HIS A 897 22.02 -18.59 14.01
N LYS A 898 21.04 -17.69 13.92
CA LYS A 898 20.02 -17.48 14.97
C LYS A 898 18.92 -18.55 14.85
N VAL A 899 18.32 -18.92 15.98
CA VAL A 899 17.11 -19.75 16.02
C VAL A 899 15.99 -19.06 15.22
N GLY A 900 15.22 -19.82 14.45
CA GLY A 900 14.12 -19.25 13.65
C GLY A 900 13.68 -20.10 12.46
N HIS A 901 12.76 -19.55 11.66
CA HIS A 901 12.32 -20.19 10.42
C HIS A 901 13.42 -20.21 9.37
N MET A 902 13.96 -21.40 9.11
CA MET A 902 15.03 -21.61 8.13
C MET A 902 14.49 -21.94 6.74
N ALA A 903 13.18 -22.17 6.58
CA ALA A 903 12.48 -22.23 5.30
C ALA A 903 10.99 -22.03 5.54
N PHE A 904 10.33 -21.14 4.80
CA PHE A 904 8.88 -20.94 4.87
C PHE A 904 8.28 -20.40 3.56
N GLY A 905 7.00 -20.66 3.34
CA GLY A 905 6.28 -20.35 2.10
C GLY A 905 5.57 -21.61 1.55
N PRO A 906 5.13 -21.68 0.30
CA PRO A 906 5.27 -20.67 -0.76
C PRO A 906 4.07 -19.69 -0.89
N TYR A 907 3.07 -19.76 0.00
CA TYR A 907 1.83 -18.99 -0.09
C TYR A 907 1.02 -19.26 -1.37
N SER A 908 1.23 -20.42 -1.99
CA SER A 908 0.57 -20.79 -3.24
C SER A 908 -0.87 -21.24 -2.98
N PRO A 909 -1.85 -20.88 -3.82
CA PRO A 909 -3.22 -21.33 -3.63
C PRO A 909 -3.34 -22.84 -3.87
N ILE A 910 -3.99 -23.55 -2.95
CA ILE A 910 -4.37 -24.96 -3.07
C ILE A 910 -5.88 -25.14 -2.88
N ASP A 911 -6.42 -26.25 -3.39
CA ASP A 911 -7.82 -26.60 -3.20
C ASP A 911 -8.08 -27.03 -1.74
N ALA A 912 -9.33 -26.95 -1.29
CA ALA A 912 -9.71 -27.56 -0.03
C ALA A 912 -9.51 -29.08 -0.10
N GLY A 913 -8.95 -29.69 0.95
CA GLY A 913 -8.73 -31.14 0.96
C GLY A 913 -7.71 -31.62 1.98
N ARG A 914 -7.37 -32.92 1.88
CA ARG A 914 -6.35 -33.58 2.71
C ARG A 914 -5.03 -33.68 1.95
N TYR A 915 -3.94 -33.40 2.64
CA TYR A 915 -2.61 -33.29 2.05
C TYR A 915 -1.54 -33.97 2.91
N ILE A 916 -0.41 -34.27 2.26
CA ILE A 916 0.84 -34.72 2.88
C ILE A 916 1.95 -33.80 2.37
N ALA A 917 2.66 -33.13 3.28
CA ALA A 917 3.93 -32.47 2.99
C ALA A 917 5.07 -33.41 3.39
N LEU A 918 6.03 -33.66 2.49
CA LEU A 918 7.26 -34.40 2.78
C LEU A 918 8.42 -33.40 2.84
N PHE A 919 8.94 -33.17 4.03
CA PHE A 919 10.13 -32.34 4.25
C PHE A 919 11.37 -33.20 4.12
N ARG A 920 12.24 -32.91 3.14
CA ARG A 920 13.52 -33.63 2.98
C ARG A 920 14.61 -32.88 3.74
N LEU A 921 15.03 -33.46 4.86
CA LEU A 921 15.92 -32.84 5.85
C LEU A 921 17.18 -33.67 6.05
N LYS A 922 18.30 -33.03 6.40
CA LYS A 922 19.55 -33.71 6.75
C LYS A 922 20.19 -33.09 7.99
N ARG A 923 20.35 -33.88 9.05
CA ARG A 923 21.15 -33.53 10.23
C ARG A 923 22.63 -33.72 9.92
N LEU A 924 23.49 -32.81 10.36
CA LEU A 924 24.93 -32.85 10.05
C LEU A 924 25.86 -33.08 11.26
N GLY A 925 25.32 -33.14 12.47
CA GLY A 925 26.09 -33.34 13.71
C GLY A 925 25.42 -34.30 14.71
N GLU A 926 26.11 -34.56 15.82
CA GLU A 926 25.73 -35.53 16.88
C GLU A 926 24.83 -34.94 17.98
N GLY A 927 24.15 -33.82 17.74
CA GLY A 927 23.30 -33.16 18.72
C GLY A 927 22.09 -33.99 19.13
N GLU A 928 21.49 -33.62 20.27
CA GLU A 928 20.35 -34.30 20.91
C GLU A 928 19.13 -33.37 21.03
N GLY A 929 17.97 -33.94 21.37
CA GLY A 929 16.75 -33.18 21.62
C GLY A 929 15.98 -32.79 20.35
N ILE A 930 15.12 -31.76 20.45
CA ILE A 930 14.32 -31.28 19.32
C ILE A 930 15.18 -30.36 18.47
N ILE A 931 15.44 -30.74 17.22
CA ILE A 931 16.29 -30.00 16.28
C ILE A 931 15.49 -29.13 15.30
N ALA A 932 14.22 -29.46 15.08
CA ALA A 932 13.32 -28.66 14.26
C ALA A 932 11.85 -28.84 14.62
N ILE A 933 11.03 -27.90 14.15
CA ILE A 933 9.58 -28.01 14.10
C ILE A 933 9.17 -27.81 12.64
N VAL A 934 8.41 -28.76 12.10
CA VAL A 934 7.82 -28.64 10.76
C VAL A 934 6.32 -28.46 10.88
N ASP A 935 5.76 -27.53 10.11
CA ASP A 935 4.34 -27.25 10.16
C ASP A 935 3.74 -26.81 8.82
N SER A 936 2.41 -26.77 8.78
CA SER A 936 1.59 -26.26 7.69
C SER A 936 0.55 -25.29 8.25
N CYS A 937 0.19 -24.25 7.50
CA CYS A 937 -0.81 -23.26 7.89
C CYS A 937 -1.46 -22.58 6.67
N VAL A 938 -2.60 -21.94 6.88
CA VAL A 938 -3.15 -20.99 5.89
C VAL A 938 -2.20 -19.80 5.80
N GLY A 939 -1.88 -19.39 4.57
CA GLY A 939 -0.83 -18.41 4.27
C GLY A 939 -0.94 -17.15 5.14
N GLY A 940 0.15 -16.83 5.82
CA GLY A 940 0.18 -15.79 6.86
C GLY A 940 0.18 -16.37 8.29
N GLY A 941 0.39 -17.67 8.45
CA GLY A 941 0.63 -18.31 9.74
C GLY A 941 -0.60 -18.68 10.57
N THR A 942 -1.83 -18.39 10.14
CA THR A 942 -3.05 -18.65 10.94
C THR A 942 -4.27 -19.00 10.08
N PRO A 943 -5.00 -20.10 10.38
CA PRO A 943 -4.66 -21.12 11.38
C PRO A 943 -3.51 -22.04 10.93
N VAL A 944 -2.74 -22.54 11.89
CA VAL A 944 -1.85 -23.69 11.69
C VAL A 944 -2.71 -24.94 11.48
N THR A 945 -2.50 -25.63 10.37
CA THR A 945 -3.28 -26.80 9.94
C THR A 945 -2.70 -28.12 10.46
N ALA A 946 -1.39 -28.20 10.66
CA ALA A 946 -0.72 -29.29 11.37
C ALA A 946 0.71 -28.90 11.76
N GLN A 947 1.27 -29.52 12.79
CA GLN A 947 2.63 -29.27 13.27
C GLN A 947 3.24 -30.56 13.84
N ARG A 948 4.55 -30.74 13.67
CA ARG A 948 5.34 -31.84 14.24
C ARG A 948 6.70 -31.33 14.74
N GLN A 949 7.11 -31.79 15.92
CA GLN A 949 8.47 -31.60 16.44
C GLN A 949 9.36 -32.77 15.99
N LEU A 950 10.60 -32.47 15.61
CA LEU A 950 11.58 -33.44 15.13
C LEU A 950 12.74 -33.55 16.10
N ARG A 951 12.99 -34.76 16.57
CA ARG A 951 14.11 -35.09 17.44
C ARG A 951 15.32 -35.52 16.62
N ALA A 952 16.51 -35.33 17.19
CA ALA A 952 17.76 -35.67 16.52
C ALA A 952 17.91 -37.18 16.22
N ASP A 953 17.34 -38.05 17.07
CA ASP A 953 17.34 -39.50 16.90
C ASP A 953 16.44 -39.98 15.73
N GLU A 954 15.50 -39.14 15.26
CA GLU A 954 14.68 -39.40 14.07
C GLU A 954 15.44 -39.15 12.75
N LEU A 955 16.55 -38.40 12.79
CA LEU A 955 17.31 -37.99 11.60
C LEU A 955 18.77 -38.50 11.70
N PRO A 956 19.12 -39.64 11.09
CA PRO A 956 20.51 -40.11 11.01
C PRO A 956 21.48 -39.03 10.51
N SER A 957 22.61 -38.89 11.19
CA SER A 957 23.63 -37.90 10.84
C SER A 957 24.19 -38.15 9.43
N GLY A 958 24.30 -37.08 8.65
CA GLY A 958 24.84 -37.09 7.28
C GLY A 958 23.91 -37.66 6.21
N GLN A 959 22.67 -38.02 6.53
CA GLN A 959 21.72 -38.62 5.59
C GLN A 959 20.47 -37.76 5.42
N PHE A 960 19.95 -37.71 4.19
CA PHE A 960 18.63 -37.12 3.96
C PHE A 960 17.53 -38.05 4.45
N CYS A 961 16.53 -37.47 5.07
CA CYS A 961 15.33 -38.16 5.49
C CYS A 961 14.09 -37.37 5.10
N LEU A 962 13.04 -38.09 4.75
CA LEU A 962 11.73 -37.59 4.40
C LEU A 962 10.83 -37.66 5.62
N VAL A 963 10.44 -36.47 6.09
CA VAL A 963 9.54 -36.30 7.22
C VAL A 963 8.14 -35.96 6.70
N PRO A 964 7.17 -36.88 6.80
CA PRO A 964 5.80 -36.60 6.41
C PRO A 964 5.05 -35.77 7.47
N LEU A 965 4.18 -34.89 7.00
CA LEU A 965 3.23 -34.11 7.78
C LEU A 965 1.86 -34.18 7.09
N LEU A 966 0.89 -34.83 7.72
CA LEU A 966 -0.49 -34.91 7.24
C LEU A 966 -1.31 -33.73 7.75
N PHE A 967 -2.12 -33.12 6.88
CA PHE A 967 -2.98 -32.00 7.27
C PHE A 967 -4.24 -31.89 6.39
N SER A 968 -5.22 -31.13 6.87
CA SER A 968 -6.39 -30.71 6.08
C SER A 968 -6.32 -29.20 5.86
N HIS A 969 -6.53 -28.76 4.63
CA HIS A 969 -6.50 -27.34 4.26
C HIS A 969 -7.87 -26.86 3.79
N PRO A 970 -8.34 -25.67 4.20
CA PRO A 970 -9.65 -25.12 3.80
C PRO A 970 -9.67 -24.57 2.36
N GLY A 971 -8.54 -24.61 1.67
CA GLY A 971 -8.32 -23.97 0.37
C GLY A 971 -7.76 -22.55 0.51
N GLY A 972 -7.19 -22.01 -0.57
CA GLY A 972 -6.44 -20.75 -0.54
C GLY A 972 -4.94 -20.96 -0.33
N PRO A 973 -4.18 -19.92 0.06
CA PRO A 973 -2.72 -19.98 0.11
C PRO A 973 -2.22 -20.96 1.19
N ILE A 974 -1.30 -21.87 0.84
CA ILE A 974 -0.60 -22.76 1.79
C ILE A 974 0.76 -22.19 2.17
N GLU A 975 1.10 -22.27 3.45
CA GLU A 975 2.44 -22.02 3.96
C GLU A 975 2.92 -23.24 4.74
N THR A 976 4.02 -23.85 4.31
CA THR A 976 4.80 -24.84 5.05
C THR A 976 6.01 -24.15 5.68
N ARG A 977 6.43 -24.63 6.86
CA ARG A 977 7.53 -24.00 7.60
C ARG A 977 8.45 -25.04 8.22
N VAL A 978 9.74 -24.72 8.24
CA VAL A 978 10.77 -25.41 9.02
C VAL A 978 11.35 -24.40 10.01
N PHE A 979 11.02 -24.55 11.28
CA PHE A 979 11.61 -23.79 12.37
C PHE A 979 12.79 -24.57 12.96
N TRP A 980 13.98 -23.99 12.89
CA TRP A 980 15.19 -24.57 13.45
C TRP A 980 15.40 -24.11 14.89
N THR A 981 15.61 -25.05 15.81
CA THR A 981 15.68 -24.78 17.26
C THR A 981 17.06 -24.38 17.76
N GLY A 982 18.09 -24.41 16.91
CA GLY A 982 19.46 -24.12 17.30
C GLY A 982 20.23 -25.29 17.90
N GLN A 983 19.58 -26.45 18.10
CA GLN A 983 20.19 -27.58 18.83
C GLN A 983 21.28 -28.32 18.03
N GLU A 984 21.15 -28.41 16.70
CA GLU A 984 22.15 -29.06 15.84
C GLU A 984 22.09 -28.53 14.39
N ASP A 985 23.19 -28.65 13.64
CA ASP A 985 23.24 -28.31 12.22
C ASP A 985 22.19 -29.09 11.42
N LEU A 986 21.39 -28.35 10.64
CA LEU A 986 20.28 -28.90 9.87
C LEU A 986 20.23 -28.28 8.47
N ALA A 987 20.17 -29.14 7.46
CA ALA A 987 19.93 -28.76 6.07
C ALA A 987 18.50 -29.12 5.65
N VAL A 988 17.84 -28.22 4.92
CA VAL A 988 16.57 -28.46 4.22
C VAL A 988 16.87 -28.51 2.73
N ASP A 989 16.48 -29.60 2.06
CA ASP A 989 16.59 -29.75 0.61
C ASP A 989 15.33 -29.23 -0.08
N CYS A 990 14.19 -29.88 0.15
CA CYS A 990 12.94 -29.48 -0.46
C CYS A 990 11.71 -29.88 0.38
N VAL A 991 10.56 -29.32 0.01
CA VAL A 991 9.25 -29.72 0.52
C VAL A 991 8.39 -30.21 -0.64
N MET A 992 8.00 -31.49 -0.63
CA MET A 992 7.14 -32.09 -1.65
C MET A 992 5.70 -32.17 -1.14
N MET A 993 4.76 -31.68 -1.94
CA MET A 993 3.35 -31.59 -1.57
C MET A 993 2.51 -32.59 -2.37
N TRP A 994 1.67 -33.33 -1.65
CA TRP A 994 0.79 -34.36 -2.19
C TRP A 994 -0.63 -34.18 -1.68
N GLN A 995 -1.62 -34.25 -2.56
CA GLN A 995 -3.04 -34.31 -2.16
C GLN A 995 -3.46 -35.78 -2.05
N ILE A 996 -4.16 -36.13 -0.96
CA ILE A 996 -4.77 -37.44 -0.80
C ILE A 996 -6.07 -37.45 -1.61
N VAL A 997 -6.12 -38.27 -2.66
CA VAL A 997 -7.32 -38.46 -3.47
C VAL A 997 -8.02 -39.72 -2.99
N GLU A 998 -9.25 -39.56 -2.49
CA GLU A 998 -10.10 -40.69 -2.13
C GLU A 998 -10.56 -41.38 -3.41
N THR A 999 -10.13 -42.63 -3.60
CA THR A 999 -10.68 -43.51 -4.63
C THR A 999 -12.05 -43.99 -4.15
N HIS A 1000 -13.12 -43.39 -4.65
CA HIS A 1000 -14.45 -44.01 -4.62
C HIS A 1000 -14.51 -45.20 -5.57
#